data_AF-A0A2S6G1N0-F1
#
_entry.id   AF-A0A2S6G1N0-F1
#
_cell.length_a   1.000
_cell.length_b   1.000
_cell.length_c   1.000
_cell.angle_alpha   90.00
_cell.angle_beta   90.00
_cell.angle_gamma   90.00
#
_symmetry.space_group_name_H-M   'P 1'
#
loop_
_entity.id
_entity.type
_entity.pdbx_description
1 polymer ?
#
loop_
_entity_poly.entity_id
_entity_poly.type
_entity_poly.pdbx_seq_one_letter_code
_entity_poly.pdbx_strand_id
1 'polypeptide(L)'
;SESDKPPLPMDAIVRAKQHLIPLEATSFRDLYQLHPFLEDCWFGVDPQLIDDNDPNCIYRVVKKERKRGRKRYFEEVHELWSPVKIVANYTLLSIPLRGQQICWLDSGEGDEFVPLWRDGKVHWIENPSPLATRKRNKGFIQKGNNDGELSAYITTNKTGKKLGGYDIPFMPEDLAYWIIQLRDWQSKYNPIEELTLWTQINPQQRIHKDILKRRGKQSFLFRDPASHACDEKASPMRTTTAFTRTLPALLFHSQRPGADLAEKIEKKSSVDYKSQFTPHALRVSLITAYIVDGRAPIAVISKLVGHSSLVMTIYYTKVGASKMRLEMAAAEKRALEQSHYRYEDLILQKKIEEARPELIATDRSIMDQCLTPNWPSGAFQLMSFGICPMSGNKCDEGGMALVERKVEAQYAPVPNGYLGTRNCPQCRFFITGPAFLGGLSAIANEIILEINVTRNEYHELEEKRQTLDDERYDAESSGQFFGKERTLKKITSAYEEKAKKLDMLLTDLQHLYRLISQSTELLKTSETGQHQLIVSGNYVEMEMHLEEQSSEFRLLAEVCANAEIYESASASRARPLLSQMLDKLADTNGIAPAIFRLTEDQQLKAANQVVRLIMQVTQNNWHVADQLINGQITLEDLAEPLQLGDVRQEIESAMNGSLKFPLEIESCNE
;
A
#
# COMPACT_ATOMS: atom_id res chain seq x y z
N SER A 1 26.73 0.74 7.33
CA SER A 1 26.99 0.50 5.90
C SER A 1 25.77 -0.15 5.26
N GLU A 2 24.99 0.62 4.50
CA GLU A 2 23.71 0.17 3.93
C GLU A 2 24.02 -0.92 2.91
N SER A 3 23.08 -1.83 2.64
CA SER A 3 23.32 -2.77 1.55
C SER A 3 23.18 -2.00 0.24
N ASP A 4 24.30 -1.78 -0.46
CA ASP A 4 24.34 -1.04 -1.74
C ASP A 4 23.65 -1.79 -2.90
N LYS A 5 23.07 -2.97 -2.66
CA LYS A 5 22.43 -3.79 -3.69
C LYS A 5 20.95 -3.43 -3.87
N PRO A 6 20.45 -3.32 -5.10
CA PRO A 6 19.04 -3.01 -5.36
C PRO A 6 18.12 -4.15 -4.85
N PRO A 7 16.97 -3.82 -4.25
CA PRO A 7 15.97 -4.82 -3.90
C PRO A 7 15.29 -5.36 -5.18
N LEU A 8 14.93 -6.64 -5.15
CA LEU A 8 14.15 -7.29 -6.20
C LEU A 8 12.67 -6.95 -6.01
N PRO A 9 11.93 -6.53 -7.06
CA PRO A 9 10.49 -6.27 -6.95
C PRO A 9 9.70 -7.50 -6.49
N MET A 10 8.63 -7.28 -5.73
CA MET A 10 7.85 -8.38 -5.15
C MET A 10 7.17 -9.26 -6.21
N ASP A 11 6.72 -8.66 -7.31
CA ASP A 11 6.17 -9.37 -8.48
C ASP A 11 7.19 -10.35 -9.12
N ALA A 12 8.47 -9.99 -9.17
CA ALA A 12 9.51 -10.92 -9.63
C ALA A 12 9.74 -12.08 -8.64
N ILE A 13 9.61 -11.84 -7.34
CA ILE A 13 9.69 -12.89 -6.30
C ILE A 13 8.50 -13.85 -6.42
N VAL A 14 7.29 -13.34 -6.61
CA VAL A 14 6.08 -14.18 -6.79
C VAL A 14 6.21 -15.04 -8.04
N ARG A 15 6.65 -14.47 -9.16
CA ARG A 15 6.90 -15.26 -10.38
C ARG A 15 7.95 -16.34 -10.19
N ALA A 16 9.08 -16.01 -9.55
CA ALA A 16 10.11 -17.00 -9.26
C ALA A 16 9.57 -18.11 -8.35
N LYS A 17 8.71 -17.78 -7.38
CA LYS A 17 8.05 -18.75 -6.49
C LYS A 17 7.12 -19.68 -7.27
N GLN A 18 6.26 -19.14 -8.13
CA GLN A 18 5.32 -19.89 -8.98
C GLN A 18 6.03 -20.72 -10.06
N HIS A 19 7.12 -20.21 -10.62
CA HIS A 19 7.94 -20.97 -11.56
C HIS A 19 8.63 -22.16 -10.86
N LEU A 20 9.11 -21.94 -9.64
CA LEU A 20 9.77 -22.99 -8.84
C LEU A 20 8.78 -24.08 -8.42
N ILE A 21 7.60 -23.69 -7.94
CA ILE A 21 6.51 -24.57 -7.53
C ILE A 21 5.19 -23.97 -8.04
N PRO A 22 4.61 -24.53 -9.13
CA PRO A 22 3.30 -24.13 -9.61
C PRO A 22 2.19 -24.39 -8.59
N LEU A 23 1.09 -23.65 -8.68
CA LEU A 23 -0.03 -23.76 -7.72
C LEU A 23 -0.74 -25.12 -7.80
N GLU A 24 -0.67 -25.79 -8.95
CA GLU A 24 -1.28 -27.09 -9.20
C GLU A 24 -0.39 -28.26 -8.74
N ALA A 25 0.87 -27.99 -8.35
CA ALA A 25 1.81 -29.04 -7.98
C ALA A 25 1.45 -29.63 -6.60
N THR A 26 1.35 -30.96 -6.55
CA THR A 26 0.99 -31.71 -5.32
C THR A 26 2.05 -32.71 -4.90
N SER A 27 3.10 -32.89 -5.71
CA SER A 27 4.19 -33.80 -5.40
C SER A 27 5.49 -33.34 -6.06
N PHE A 28 6.62 -33.93 -5.64
CA PHE A 28 7.89 -33.65 -6.30
C PHE A 28 7.93 -34.14 -7.76
N ARG A 29 7.08 -35.11 -8.14
CA ARG A 29 6.96 -35.58 -9.53
C ARG A 29 6.50 -34.49 -10.48
N ASP A 30 5.70 -33.54 -10.00
CA ASP A 30 5.23 -32.41 -10.81
C ASP A 30 6.35 -31.39 -11.05
N LEU A 31 7.40 -31.41 -10.22
CA LEU A 31 8.46 -30.39 -10.21
C LEU A 31 9.72 -30.79 -10.99
N TYR A 32 10.07 -32.08 -11.08
CA TYR A 32 11.39 -32.48 -11.61
C TYR A 32 11.59 -32.12 -13.09
N GLN A 33 10.52 -32.06 -13.89
CA GLN A 33 10.60 -31.73 -15.32
C GLN A 33 10.73 -30.22 -15.57
N LEU A 34 10.41 -29.38 -14.57
CA LEU A 34 10.33 -27.93 -14.73
C LEU A 34 11.69 -27.23 -14.66
N HIS A 35 12.73 -27.90 -14.14
CA HIS A 35 13.98 -27.25 -13.76
C HIS A 35 15.22 -27.89 -14.42
N PRO A 36 15.53 -27.55 -15.69
CA PRO A 36 16.70 -28.07 -16.40
C PRO A 36 18.04 -27.80 -15.72
N PHE A 37 18.10 -26.78 -14.86
CA PHE A 37 19.31 -26.41 -14.11
C PHE A 37 19.58 -27.29 -12.87
N LEU A 38 18.75 -28.31 -12.61
CA LEU A 38 18.88 -29.24 -11.47
C LEU A 38 19.37 -30.63 -11.89
N GLU A 39 20.10 -30.74 -13.00
CA GLU A 39 20.74 -32.01 -13.41
C GLU A 39 21.74 -32.56 -12.38
N ASP A 40 22.26 -31.71 -11.49
CA ASP A 40 23.19 -32.10 -10.43
C ASP A 40 22.49 -32.55 -9.12
N CYS A 41 21.18 -32.83 -9.17
CA CYS A 41 20.39 -33.35 -8.04
C CYS A 41 20.21 -34.88 -8.05
N TRP A 42 20.82 -35.60 -8.99
CA TRP A 42 20.71 -37.06 -9.09
C TRP A 42 21.82 -37.77 -8.32
N PHE A 43 21.47 -38.81 -7.56
CA PHE A 43 22.43 -39.62 -6.81
C PHE A 43 22.12 -41.11 -6.90
N GLY A 44 23.17 -41.94 -6.90
CA GLY A 44 23.01 -43.39 -6.99
C GLY A 44 22.42 -44.00 -5.71
N VAL A 45 21.45 -44.90 -5.88
CA VAL A 45 20.76 -45.63 -4.81
C VAL A 45 20.69 -47.13 -5.11
N ASP A 46 20.50 -47.93 -4.07
CA ASP A 46 20.16 -49.34 -4.23
C ASP A 46 18.74 -49.46 -4.86
N PRO A 47 18.54 -50.32 -5.87
CA PRO A 47 17.22 -50.57 -6.45
C PRO A 47 16.12 -50.88 -5.43
N GLN A 48 16.46 -51.48 -4.28
CA GLN A 48 15.48 -51.80 -3.23
C GLN A 48 14.89 -50.58 -2.52
N LEU A 49 15.54 -49.40 -2.62
CA LEU A 49 15.05 -48.15 -2.06
C LEU A 49 14.02 -47.46 -2.96
N ILE A 50 13.82 -47.95 -4.19
CA ILE A 50 12.84 -47.38 -5.12
C ILE A 50 11.45 -47.85 -4.73
N ASP A 51 10.54 -46.90 -4.55
CA ASP A 51 9.13 -47.15 -4.25
C ASP A 51 8.25 -46.54 -5.35
N ASP A 52 7.76 -47.39 -6.26
CA ASP A 52 6.93 -46.96 -7.39
C ASP A 52 5.56 -46.38 -6.98
N ASN A 53 5.11 -46.62 -5.74
CA ASN A 53 3.83 -46.11 -5.24
C ASN A 53 3.95 -44.72 -4.59
N ASP A 54 5.17 -44.27 -4.33
CA ASP A 54 5.41 -42.97 -3.72
C ASP A 54 5.59 -41.90 -4.82
N PRO A 55 4.66 -40.94 -4.94
CA PRO A 55 4.74 -39.89 -5.96
C PRO A 55 5.96 -38.97 -5.77
N ASN A 56 6.62 -39.00 -4.62
CA ASN A 56 7.86 -38.26 -4.36
C ASN A 56 9.13 -39.07 -4.67
N CYS A 57 9.00 -40.36 -5.06
CA CYS A 57 10.11 -41.21 -5.48
C CYS A 57 10.36 -41.08 -6.98
N ILE A 58 11.29 -40.19 -7.35
CA ILE A 58 11.62 -39.93 -8.75
C ILE A 58 12.96 -40.57 -9.06
N TYR A 59 12.96 -41.61 -9.90
CA TYR A 59 14.16 -42.36 -10.25
C TYR A 59 14.41 -42.41 -11.76
N ARG A 60 15.65 -42.68 -12.13
CA ARG A 60 16.07 -43.00 -13.50
C ARG A 60 17.12 -44.10 -13.50
N VAL A 61 17.21 -44.83 -14.61
CA VAL A 61 18.26 -45.85 -14.82
C VAL A 61 19.23 -45.32 -15.88
N VAL A 62 20.49 -45.17 -15.51
CA VAL A 62 21.54 -44.63 -16.41
C VAL A 62 22.69 -45.63 -16.53
N LYS A 63 23.15 -45.87 -17.75
CA LYS A 63 24.37 -46.65 -18.01
C LYS A 63 25.59 -45.77 -17.80
N LYS A 64 26.34 -46.00 -16.73
CA LYS A 64 27.58 -45.26 -16.43
C LYS A 64 28.81 -46.08 -16.78
N GLU A 65 29.77 -45.45 -17.44
CA GLU A 65 31.07 -46.06 -17.72
C GLU A 65 31.90 -46.07 -16.43
N ARG A 66 32.26 -47.27 -15.96
CA ARG A 66 33.15 -47.50 -14.82
C ARG A 66 34.47 -48.08 -15.28
N LYS A 67 35.54 -47.79 -14.53
CA LYS A 67 36.88 -48.36 -14.75
C LYS A 67 37.22 -49.32 -13.62
N ARG A 68 37.57 -50.56 -13.96
CA ARG A 68 38.20 -51.52 -13.04
C ARG A 68 39.56 -51.89 -13.62
N GLY A 69 40.62 -51.30 -13.06
CA GLY A 69 41.97 -51.37 -13.65
C GLY A 69 42.02 -50.67 -15.01
N ARG A 70 42.50 -51.37 -16.06
CA ARG A 70 42.58 -50.85 -17.44
C ARG A 70 41.34 -51.12 -18.30
N LYS A 71 40.38 -51.94 -17.84
CA LYS A 71 39.16 -52.28 -18.59
C LYS A 71 38.01 -51.34 -18.20
N ARG A 72 37.29 -50.88 -19.21
CA ARG A 72 36.07 -50.08 -19.07
C ARG A 72 34.87 -51.00 -19.22
N TYR A 73 33.87 -50.83 -18.36
CA TYR A 73 32.60 -51.55 -18.44
C TYR A 73 31.47 -50.58 -18.16
N PHE A 74 30.28 -50.89 -18.68
CA PHE A 74 29.07 -50.13 -18.41
C PHE A 74 28.30 -50.83 -17.29
N GLU A 75 27.94 -50.05 -16.28
CA GLU A 75 27.12 -50.49 -15.16
C GLU A 75 25.80 -49.72 -15.20
N GLU A 76 24.70 -50.43 -15.03
CA GLU A 76 23.38 -49.82 -14.85
C GLU A 76 23.30 -49.30 -13.42
N VAL A 77 23.17 -47.98 -13.28
CA VAL A 77 23.07 -47.30 -11.99
C VAL A 77 21.66 -46.73 -11.88
N HIS A 78 20.98 -47.10 -10.79
CA HIS A 78 19.72 -46.50 -10.40
C HIS A 78 20.01 -45.19 -9.66
N GLU A 79 19.40 -44.11 -10.11
CA GLU A 79 19.56 -42.79 -9.50
C GLU A 79 18.23 -42.25 -9.02
N LEU A 80 18.23 -41.66 -7.83
CA LEU A 80 17.11 -40.93 -7.26
C LEU A 80 17.36 -39.42 -7.38
N TRP A 81 16.30 -38.66 -7.58
CA TRP A 81 16.36 -37.20 -7.65
C TRP A 81 16.11 -36.55 -6.28
N SER A 82 16.96 -35.59 -5.92
CA SER A 82 16.94 -34.87 -4.64
C SER A 82 16.16 -33.55 -4.71
N PRO A 83 15.02 -33.39 -4.00
CA PRO A 83 14.21 -32.15 -3.98
C PRO A 83 14.81 -31.03 -3.12
N VAL A 84 15.90 -31.29 -2.42
CA VAL A 84 16.43 -30.43 -1.33
C VAL A 84 16.74 -29.01 -1.83
N LYS A 85 17.34 -28.87 -3.02
CA LYS A 85 17.66 -27.57 -3.62
C LYS A 85 16.41 -26.76 -3.98
N ILE A 86 15.35 -27.41 -4.46
CA ILE A 86 14.08 -26.73 -4.80
C ILE A 86 13.48 -26.14 -3.53
N VAL A 87 13.26 -26.98 -2.53
CA VAL A 87 12.59 -26.55 -1.29
C VAL A 87 13.44 -25.50 -0.56
N ALA A 88 14.77 -25.55 -0.65
CA ALA A 88 15.65 -24.52 -0.10
C ALA A 88 15.42 -23.15 -0.78
N ASN A 89 15.35 -23.11 -2.11
CA ASN A 89 15.09 -21.87 -2.85
C ASN A 89 13.66 -21.37 -2.62
N TYR A 90 12.69 -22.28 -2.52
CA TYR A 90 11.31 -21.94 -2.18
C TYR A 90 11.20 -21.31 -0.79
N THR A 91 11.93 -21.85 0.19
CA THR A 91 12.05 -21.28 1.54
C THR A 91 12.66 -19.88 1.50
N LEU A 92 13.70 -19.68 0.69
CA LEU A 92 14.38 -18.38 0.53
C LEU A 92 13.46 -17.30 -0.05
N LEU A 93 12.55 -17.67 -0.95
CA LEU A 93 11.58 -16.76 -1.57
C LEU A 93 10.33 -16.54 -0.68
N SER A 94 10.05 -17.44 0.26
CA SER A 94 8.81 -17.42 1.04
C SER A 94 8.93 -16.71 2.39
N ILE A 95 10.10 -16.77 3.05
CA ILE A 95 10.34 -16.10 4.34
C ILE A 95 11.67 -15.33 4.27
N PRO A 96 11.76 -14.11 4.83
CA PRO A 96 12.98 -13.29 4.86
C PRO A 96 14.09 -13.84 5.77
N LEU A 97 14.48 -15.11 5.64
CA LEU A 97 15.61 -15.72 6.35
C LEU A 97 16.93 -15.50 5.59
N ARG A 98 18.06 -15.53 6.31
CA ARG A 98 19.37 -15.57 5.65
C ARG A 98 19.57 -16.96 5.05
N GLY A 99 20.14 -17.06 3.85
CA GLY A 99 20.44 -18.35 3.22
C GLY A 99 21.21 -19.32 4.13
N GLN A 100 22.17 -18.83 4.91
CA GLN A 100 22.89 -19.66 5.89
C GLN A 100 21.99 -20.19 7.02
N GLN A 101 21.01 -19.40 7.49
CA GLN A 101 20.05 -19.86 8.49
C GLN A 101 19.15 -20.95 7.91
N ILE A 102 18.72 -20.81 6.63
CA ILE A 102 17.92 -21.81 5.92
C ILE A 102 18.65 -23.15 5.86
N CYS A 103 19.92 -23.17 5.40
CA CYS A 103 20.74 -24.39 5.37
C CYS A 103 20.87 -25.10 6.72
N TRP A 104 20.67 -24.40 7.83
CA TRP A 104 20.83 -24.91 9.20
C TRP A 104 19.49 -25.21 9.90
N LEU A 105 18.36 -25.17 9.20
CA LEU A 105 17.07 -25.54 9.77
C LEU A 105 17.04 -27.03 10.15
N ASP A 106 16.31 -27.34 11.22
CA ASP A 106 16.11 -28.71 11.71
C ASP A 106 14.84 -29.29 11.09
N SER A 107 14.86 -30.58 10.73
CA SER A 107 13.73 -31.29 10.16
C SER A 107 12.67 -31.72 11.19
N GLY A 108 13.02 -31.74 12.48
CA GLY A 108 12.19 -32.25 13.56
C GLY A 108 12.23 -33.77 13.70
N GLU A 109 13.08 -34.50 12.95
CA GLU A 109 13.16 -35.97 12.99
C GLU A 109 13.51 -36.54 14.37
N GLY A 110 14.17 -35.75 15.22
CA GLY A 110 14.47 -36.12 16.61
C GLY A 110 13.50 -35.57 17.65
N ASP A 111 12.50 -34.78 17.25
CA ASP A 111 11.58 -34.12 18.19
C ASP A 111 10.54 -35.08 18.76
N GLU A 112 9.91 -34.71 19.87
CA GLU A 112 8.87 -35.52 20.52
C GLU A 112 7.59 -35.60 19.68
N PHE A 113 7.24 -34.50 19.00
CA PHE A 113 6.09 -34.41 18.12
C PHE A 113 6.51 -33.90 16.75
N VAL A 114 5.90 -34.45 15.69
CA VAL A 114 6.15 -34.06 14.31
C VAL A 114 4.85 -33.68 13.59
N PRO A 115 4.88 -32.69 12.69
CA PRO A 115 3.69 -32.29 11.93
C PRO A 115 3.41 -33.28 10.80
N LEU A 116 2.16 -33.72 10.66
CA LEU A 116 1.66 -34.57 9.59
C LEU A 116 0.65 -33.78 8.75
N TRP A 117 0.81 -33.79 7.44
CA TRP A 117 -0.17 -33.19 6.54
C TRP A 117 -1.29 -34.19 6.25
N ARG A 118 -2.54 -33.86 6.60
CA ARG A 118 -3.73 -34.69 6.33
C ARG A 118 -4.96 -33.78 6.18
N ASP A 119 -5.87 -34.12 5.27
CA ASP A 119 -7.13 -33.40 5.04
C ASP A 119 -6.98 -31.87 4.83
N GLY A 120 -5.88 -31.47 4.18
CA GLY A 120 -5.55 -30.06 3.91
C GLY A 120 -5.09 -29.25 5.14
N LYS A 121 -4.79 -29.91 6.26
CA LYS A 121 -4.32 -29.27 7.49
C LYS A 121 -3.13 -30.01 8.10
N VAL A 122 -2.43 -29.33 9.01
CA VAL A 122 -1.33 -29.91 9.79
C VAL A 122 -1.86 -30.48 11.09
N HIS A 123 -1.59 -31.76 11.33
CA HIS A 123 -1.86 -32.47 12.56
C HIS A 123 -0.57 -32.80 13.29
N TRP A 124 -0.58 -32.84 14.62
CA TRP A 124 0.61 -33.20 15.42
C TRP A 124 0.48 -34.62 15.91
N ILE A 125 1.50 -35.44 15.64
CA ILE A 125 1.57 -36.83 16.11
C ILE A 125 2.85 -37.03 16.93
N GLU A 126 2.80 -37.99 17.85
CA GLU A 126 4.01 -38.44 18.56
C GLU A 126 4.96 -39.05 17.54
N ASN A 127 6.24 -38.67 17.60
CA ASN A 127 7.22 -39.03 16.59
C ASN A 127 7.56 -40.53 16.68
N PRO A 128 7.28 -41.34 15.64
CA PRO A 128 7.56 -42.77 15.65
C PRO A 128 9.04 -43.11 15.45
N SER A 129 9.87 -42.11 15.13
CA SER A 129 11.30 -42.31 14.87
C SER A 129 12.05 -42.79 16.13
N PRO A 130 13.00 -43.74 16.00
CA PRO A 130 13.91 -44.10 17.08
C PRO A 130 14.78 -42.93 17.59
N LEU A 131 14.85 -41.84 16.82
CA LEU A 131 15.59 -40.62 17.17
C LEU A 131 14.79 -39.68 18.10
N ALA A 132 13.50 -39.94 18.29
CA ALA A 132 12.60 -39.12 19.08
C ALA A 132 13.13 -38.97 20.52
N THR A 133 13.37 -37.72 20.91
CA THR A 133 13.88 -37.37 22.23
C THR A 133 12.82 -36.61 22.99
N ARG A 134 12.45 -37.11 24.18
CA ARG A 134 11.45 -36.49 25.05
C ARG A 134 11.79 -35.00 25.32
N LYS A 135 10.79 -34.12 25.22
CA LYS A 135 10.88 -32.65 25.34
C LYS A 135 11.76 -31.96 24.29
N ARG A 136 12.23 -32.66 23.26
CA ARG A 136 12.93 -32.01 22.15
C ARG A 136 11.90 -31.38 21.21
N ASN A 137 12.09 -30.11 20.92
CA ASN A 137 11.29 -29.32 19.99
C ASN A 137 12.21 -28.34 19.27
N LYS A 138 12.85 -28.78 18.17
CA LYS A 138 13.87 -28.05 17.42
C LYS A 138 13.56 -27.92 15.93
N GLY A 139 12.59 -28.66 15.43
CA GLY A 139 12.13 -28.66 14.05
C GLY A 139 11.72 -27.26 13.59
N PHE A 140 11.91 -27.00 12.29
CA PHE A 140 11.59 -25.71 11.71
C PHE A 140 10.10 -25.37 11.84
N ILE A 141 9.20 -26.34 11.67
CA ILE A 141 7.77 -26.19 11.93
C ILE A 141 7.49 -26.54 13.39
N GLN A 142 6.75 -25.68 14.07
CA GLN A 142 6.33 -25.86 15.45
C GLN A 142 4.82 -25.64 15.62
N LYS A 143 4.27 -26.19 16.70
CA LYS A 143 2.88 -25.96 17.08
C LYS A 143 2.75 -24.52 17.61
N GLY A 144 1.78 -23.77 17.08
CA GLY A 144 1.43 -22.44 17.55
C GLY A 144 0.78 -22.44 18.94
N ASN A 145 0.42 -21.26 19.44
CA ASN A 145 -0.18 -21.10 20.76
C ASN A 145 -1.65 -21.54 20.76
N ASN A 146 -2.38 -21.27 19.68
CA ASN A 146 -3.75 -21.75 19.50
C ASN A 146 -3.78 -23.04 18.66
N ASP A 147 -4.82 -23.85 18.82
CA ASP A 147 -4.99 -25.07 18.05
C ASP A 147 -5.17 -24.73 16.55
N GLY A 148 -4.29 -25.29 15.71
CA GLY A 148 -4.27 -25.08 14.26
C GLY A 148 -3.28 -24.01 13.78
N GLU A 149 -2.75 -23.16 14.67
CA GLU A 149 -1.72 -22.19 14.29
C GLU A 149 -0.36 -22.87 14.08
N LEU A 150 0.38 -22.41 13.07
CA LEU A 150 1.75 -22.85 12.79
C LEU A 150 2.75 -21.77 13.18
N SER A 151 3.75 -22.17 13.94
CA SER A 151 4.90 -21.35 14.29
C SER A 151 6.16 -21.93 13.65
N ALA A 152 7.23 -21.14 13.59
CA ALA A 152 8.50 -21.56 13.05
C ALA A 152 9.64 -21.34 14.03
N TYR A 153 10.58 -22.29 14.12
CA TYR A 153 11.78 -22.17 14.93
C TYR A 153 13.03 -22.08 14.08
N ILE A 154 13.78 -21.00 14.25
CA ILE A 154 15.05 -20.80 13.55
C ILE A 154 16.17 -21.19 14.50
N THR A 155 16.88 -22.26 14.17
CA THR A 155 17.94 -22.89 14.99
C THR A 155 19.09 -21.95 15.36
N THR A 156 19.30 -20.88 14.60
CA THR A 156 20.40 -19.94 14.80
C THR A 156 19.96 -18.48 14.77
N ASN A 157 20.44 -17.70 15.74
CA ASN A 157 20.29 -16.25 15.76
C ASN A 157 21.66 -15.56 15.72
N LYS A 158 21.95 -14.83 14.64
CA LYS A 158 23.21 -14.05 14.49
C LYS A 158 23.21 -12.79 15.37
N THR A 159 22.03 -12.22 15.64
CA THR A 159 21.86 -10.89 16.23
C THR A 159 21.39 -10.92 17.68
N GLY A 160 21.01 -12.08 18.20
CA GLY A 160 20.58 -12.27 19.58
C GLY A 160 21.71 -12.12 20.61
N LYS A 161 21.40 -11.54 21.78
CA LYS A 161 22.33 -11.44 22.92
C LYS A 161 22.61 -12.79 23.59
N LYS A 162 21.71 -13.78 23.43
CA LYS A 162 21.85 -15.15 23.92
C LYS A 162 22.22 -16.09 22.76
N LEU A 163 23.12 -17.03 23.01
CA LEU A 163 23.43 -18.13 22.09
C LEU A 163 22.21 -19.06 22.00
N GLY A 164 21.60 -19.17 20.82
CA GLY A 164 20.44 -20.03 20.57
C GLY A 164 19.70 -19.67 19.28
N GLY A 165 18.59 -20.38 19.04
CA GLY A 165 17.60 -20.05 18.03
C GLY A 165 16.58 -19.01 18.49
N TYR A 166 15.54 -18.77 17.69
CA TYR A 166 14.40 -17.94 18.04
C TYR A 166 13.11 -18.46 17.41
N ASP A 167 12.00 -18.24 18.10
CA ASP A 167 10.65 -18.61 17.69
C ASP A 167 9.99 -17.48 16.91
N ILE A 168 9.24 -17.86 15.86
CA ILE A 168 8.44 -16.98 15.02
C ILE A 168 6.99 -17.49 15.13
N PRO A 169 6.04 -16.70 15.65
CA PRO A 169 4.64 -17.10 15.76
C PRO A 169 3.91 -16.96 14.40
N PHE A 170 4.52 -17.46 13.34
CA PHE A 170 4.01 -17.39 11.97
C PHE A 170 4.77 -18.38 11.07
N MET A 171 4.04 -19.15 10.26
CA MET A 171 4.58 -20.02 9.22
C MET A 171 3.57 -20.08 8.05
N PRO A 172 3.97 -19.73 6.80
CA PRO A 172 3.09 -19.86 5.65
C PRO A 172 2.69 -21.32 5.41
N GLU A 173 1.41 -21.59 5.19
CA GLU A 173 0.88 -22.95 5.01
C GLU A 173 1.47 -23.64 3.78
N ASP A 174 1.55 -22.95 2.63
CA ASP A 174 2.17 -23.49 1.42
C ASP A 174 3.62 -23.94 1.67
N LEU A 175 4.36 -23.17 2.48
CA LEU A 175 5.73 -23.52 2.83
C LEU A 175 5.76 -24.70 3.80
N ALA A 176 4.87 -24.74 4.78
CA ALA A 176 4.79 -25.83 5.73
C ALA A 176 4.54 -27.17 5.03
N TYR A 177 3.65 -27.19 4.03
CA TYR A 177 3.39 -28.36 3.21
C TYR A 177 4.66 -28.94 2.57
N TRP A 178 5.41 -28.13 1.82
CA TRP A 178 6.63 -28.59 1.13
C TRP A 178 7.77 -28.97 2.09
N ILE A 179 7.83 -28.34 3.26
CA ILE A 179 8.80 -28.69 4.30
C ILE A 179 8.46 -30.06 4.93
N ILE A 180 7.17 -30.36 5.15
CA ILE A 180 6.70 -31.68 5.61
C ILE A 180 7.04 -32.75 4.57
N GLN A 181 6.72 -32.51 3.29
CA GLN A 181 7.07 -33.43 2.19
C GLN A 181 8.59 -33.68 2.12
N LEU A 182 9.40 -32.62 2.28
CA LEU A 182 10.85 -32.76 2.29
C LEU A 182 11.35 -33.60 3.47
N ARG A 183 10.80 -33.37 4.67
CA ARG A 183 11.17 -34.18 5.85
C ARG A 183 10.86 -35.65 5.61
N ASP A 184 9.66 -35.97 5.15
CA ASP A 184 9.24 -37.37 4.95
C ASP A 184 10.11 -38.04 3.87
N TRP A 185 10.44 -37.30 2.81
CA TRP A 185 11.40 -37.74 1.79
C TRP A 185 12.80 -37.99 2.37
N GLN A 186 13.30 -37.09 3.21
CA GLN A 186 14.60 -37.23 3.87
C GLN A 186 14.63 -38.44 4.80
N SER A 187 13.59 -38.65 5.62
CA SER A 187 13.53 -39.79 6.55
C SER A 187 13.46 -41.13 5.82
N LYS A 188 12.88 -41.18 4.62
CA LYS A 188 12.74 -42.41 3.82
C LYS A 188 13.96 -42.68 2.93
N TYR A 189 14.44 -41.69 2.17
CA TYR A 189 15.45 -41.89 1.12
C TYR A 189 16.86 -41.41 1.51
N ASN A 190 17.00 -40.63 2.59
CA ASN A 190 18.29 -40.20 3.13
C ASN A 190 18.27 -40.23 4.68
N PRO A 191 18.01 -41.41 5.28
CA PRO A 191 17.84 -41.56 6.72
C PRO A 191 19.15 -41.27 7.46
N ILE A 192 19.00 -40.81 8.70
CA ILE A 192 20.12 -40.60 9.63
C ILE A 192 20.01 -41.62 10.77
N GLU A 193 21.12 -42.24 11.15
CA GLU A 193 21.15 -43.22 12.25
C GLU A 193 21.23 -42.55 13.63
N GLU A 194 21.85 -41.37 13.69
CA GLU A 194 21.91 -40.55 14.90
C GLU A 194 21.85 -39.05 14.55
N LEU A 195 21.47 -38.23 15.54
CA LEU A 195 21.47 -36.77 15.38
C LEU A 195 22.91 -36.25 15.18
N THR A 196 23.12 -35.50 14.11
CA THR A 196 24.42 -34.97 13.70
C THR A 196 24.96 -33.96 14.72
N LEU A 197 26.20 -34.14 15.16
CA LEU A 197 26.85 -33.17 16.06
C LEU A 197 27.31 -31.94 15.28
N TRP A 198 27.06 -30.76 15.82
CA TRP A 198 27.60 -29.49 15.26
C TRP A 198 29.13 -29.44 15.21
N THR A 199 29.85 -30.32 15.92
CA THR A 199 31.31 -30.44 15.86
C THR A 199 31.82 -31.31 14.72
N GLN A 200 30.96 -32.16 14.13
CA GLN A 200 31.29 -33.03 13.01
C GLN A 200 31.11 -32.30 11.66
N ILE A 201 30.21 -31.31 11.61
CA ILE A 201 30.00 -30.54 10.37
C ILE A 201 31.21 -29.68 10.02
N ASN A 202 31.46 -29.50 8.72
CA ASN A 202 32.49 -28.60 8.20
C ASN A 202 31.86 -27.30 7.64
N PRO A 203 31.64 -26.26 8.47
CA PRO A 203 31.04 -25.02 8.01
C PRO A 203 31.98 -24.26 7.08
N GLN A 204 31.41 -23.62 6.06
CA GLN A 204 32.15 -22.83 5.08
C GLN A 204 32.91 -21.63 5.69
N GLN A 205 32.46 -21.17 6.86
CA GLN A 205 33.12 -20.13 7.66
C GLN A 205 33.64 -20.73 8.96
N ARG A 206 34.84 -20.31 9.39
CA ARG A 206 35.45 -20.79 10.63
C ARG A 206 34.65 -20.32 11.85
N ILE A 207 33.81 -21.20 12.39
CA ILE A 207 33.06 -20.96 13.62
C ILE A 207 33.90 -21.46 14.82
N HIS A 208 33.89 -20.73 15.93
CA HIS A 208 34.61 -21.13 17.14
C HIS A 208 34.08 -22.47 17.68
N LYS A 209 34.97 -23.38 18.05
CA LYS A 209 34.60 -24.75 18.48
C LYS A 209 33.62 -24.78 19.66
N ASP A 210 33.72 -23.81 20.57
CA ASP A 210 32.83 -23.72 21.73
C ASP A 210 31.38 -23.36 21.37
N ILE A 211 31.19 -22.57 20.29
CA ILE A 211 29.85 -22.25 19.78
C ILE A 211 29.21 -23.52 19.20
N LEU A 212 29.99 -24.32 18.47
CA LEU A 212 29.54 -25.60 17.90
C LEU A 212 29.18 -26.60 19.00
N LYS A 213 30.04 -26.74 20.03
CA LYS A 213 29.75 -27.60 21.18
C LYS A 213 28.45 -27.20 21.89
N ARG A 214 28.21 -25.90 22.11
CA ARG A 214 26.98 -25.40 22.76
C ARG A 214 25.71 -25.59 21.93
N ARG A 215 25.82 -25.69 20.60
CA ARG A 215 24.68 -25.98 19.71
C ARG A 215 24.24 -27.44 19.76
N GLY A 216 25.08 -28.36 20.25
CA GLY A 216 24.71 -29.74 20.52
C GLY A 216 24.53 -30.60 19.26
N LYS A 217 23.40 -31.31 19.19
CA LYS A 217 23.04 -32.25 18.10
C LYS A 217 21.77 -31.81 17.37
N GLN A 218 21.72 -32.01 16.06
CA GLN A 218 20.63 -31.59 15.19
C GLN A 218 20.34 -32.57 14.06
N SER A 219 19.08 -32.65 13.63
CA SER A 219 18.66 -33.29 12.38
C SER A 219 18.52 -32.23 11.29
N PHE A 220 19.53 -32.05 10.43
CA PHE A 220 19.49 -30.99 9.41
C PHE A 220 18.46 -31.29 8.31
N LEU A 221 17.53 -30.36 8.08
CA LEU A 221 16.50 -30.50 7.04
C LEU A 221 17.08 -30.41 5.62
N PHE A 222 17.96 -29.44 5.39
CA PHE A 222 18.59 -29.22 4.10
C PHE A 222 19.94 -29.92 4.01
N ARG A 223 19.90 -31.26 4.01
CA ARG A 223 21.04 -32.16 3.74
C ARG A 223 20.89 -32.77 2.35
N ASP A 224 21.91 -32.69 1.50
CA ASP A 224 21.76 -33.08 0.08
C ASP A 224 22.57 -34.36 -0.24
N PRO A 225 21.91 -35.51 -0.46
CA PRO A 225 22.60 -36.76 -0.79
C PRO A 225 23.27 -36.75 -2.17
N ALA A 226 22.89 -35.81 -3.05
CA ALA A 226 23.50 -35.63 -4.37
C ALA A 226 24.73 -34.70 -4.36
N SER A 227 25.03 -34.06 -3.23
CA SER A 227 26.14 -33.12 -3.15
C SER A 227 27.49 -33.85 -3.17
N HIS A 228 28.26 -33.65 -4.24
CA HIS A 228 29.68 -34.05 -4.31
C HIS A 228 30.61 -33.22 -3.39
N ALA A 229 30.10 -32.14 -2.79
CA ALA A 229 30.90 -31.22 -1.98
C ALA A 229 31.03 -31.66 -0.51
N CYS A 230 30.30 -32.69 -0.08
CA CYS A 230 30.29 -33.20 1.27
C CYS A 230 30.12 -34.73 1.26
N ASP A 231 31.12 -35.44 1.77
CA ASP A 231 31.08 -36.91 1.83
C ASP A 231 30.08 -37.39 2.90
N GLU A 232 29.85 -36.59 3.94
CA GLU A 232 28.86 -36.85 4.99
C GLU A 232 27.46 -36.37 4.55
N LYS A 233 26.64 -37.29 4.05
CA LYS A 233 25.27 -37.00 3.56
C LYS A 233 24.28 -36.50 4.64
N ALA A 234 24.68 -36.55 5.91
CA ALA A 234 23.95 -36.01 7.05
C ALA A 234 24.25 -34.52 7.32
N SER A 235 25.30 -33.97 6.72
CA SER A 235 25.70 -32.57 6.92
C SER A 235 24.82 -31.59 6.12
N PRO A 236 24.65 -30.35 6.62
CA PRO A 236 23.85 -29.34 5.92
C PRO A 236 24.50 -28.90 4.62
N MET A 237 23.68 -28.54 3.64
CA MET A 237 24.12 -27.96 2.38
C MET A 237 24.91 -26.66 2.57
N ARG A 238 25.83 -26.40 1.65
CA ARG A 238 26.54 -25.11 1.59
C ARG A 238 25.66 -24.08 0.88
N THR A 239 25.74 -22.81 1.31
CA THR A 239 24.98 -21.72 0.67
C THR A 239 25.36 -21.53 -0.80
N THR A 240 26.61 -21.85 -1.16
CA THR A 240 27.08 -21.82 -2.55
C THR A 240 26.39 -22.83 -3.45
N THR A 241 26.15 -24.05 -2.96
CA THR A 241 25.45 -25.09 -3.72
C THR A 241 23.94 -24.90 -3.66
N ALA A 242 23.42 -24.40 -2.54
CA ALA A 242 21.99 -24.20 -2.34
C ALA A 242 21.43 -22.99 -3.10
N PHE A 243 22.19 -21.89 -3.23
CA PHE A 243 21.66 -20.62 -3.73
C PHE A 243 22.53 -19.92 -4.79
N THR A 244 23.86 -19.94 -4.67
CA THR A 244 24.71 -19.11 -5.56
C THR A 244 24.62 -19.50 -7.03
N ARG A 245 24.31 -20.77 -7.34
CA ARG A 245 24.10 -21.25 -8.74
C ARG A 245 22.63 -21.33 -9.13
N THR A 246 21.80 -21.84 -8.23
CA THR A 246 20.38 -22.14 -8.44
C THR A 246 19.52 -20.88 -8.49
N LEU A 247 19.78 -19.88 -7.63
CA LEU A 247 18.98 -18.65 -7.61
C LEU A 247 19.12 -17.84 -8.92
N PRO A 248 20.33 -17.58 -9.46
CA PRO A 248 20.45 -16.92 -10.75
C PRO A 248 19.79 -17.70 -11.90
N ALA A 249 19.88 -19.03 -11.90
CA ALA A 249 19.21 -19.86 -12.90
C ALA A 249 17.68 -19.73 -12.80
N LEU A 250 17.14 -19.79 -11.59
CA LEU A 250 15.71 -19.59 -11.32
C LEU A 250 15.23 -18.20 -11.77
N LEU A 251 15.99 -17.16 -11.46
CA LEU A 251 15.67 -15.80 -11.90
C LEU A 251 15.71 -15.68 -13.43
N PHE A 252 16.68 -16.30 -14.10
CA PHE A 252 16.76 -16.30 -15.56
C PHE A 252 15.55 -16.97 -16.21
N HIS A 253 15.11 -18.13 -15.70
CA HIS A 253 13.97 -18.86 -16.28
C HIS A 253 12.61 -18.26 -15.91
N SER A 254 12.54 -17.47 -14.83
CA SER A 254 11.32 -16.77 -14.40
C SER A 254 11.21 -15.31 -14.88
N GLN A 255 12.24 -14.78 -15.56
CA GLN A 255 12.23 -13.39 -16.03
C GLN A 255 11.41 -13.25 -17.32
N ARG A 256 10.79 -12.07 -17.50
CA ARG A 256 10.10 -11.72 -18.74
C ARG A 256 11.10 -11.33 -19.83
N PRO A 257 10.75 -11.45 -21.12
CA PRO A 257 11.56 -10.89 -22.19
C PRO A 257 11.85 -9.40 -21.93
N GLY A 258 13.12 -9.01 -21.93
CA GLY A 258 13.56 -7.64 -21.64
C GLY A 258 13.82 -7.31 -20.16
N ALA A 259 13.52 -8.22 -19.23
CA ALA A 259 13.85 -8.01 -17.81
C ALA A 259 15.30 -8.41 -17.48
N ASP A 260 16.03 -7.52 -16.79
CA ASP A 260 17.43 -7.74 -16.38
C ASP A 260 17.51 -8.31 -14.95
N LEU A 261 16.99 -9.54 -14.76
CA LEU A 261 17.05 -10.23 -13.48
C LEU A 261 18.29 -11.13 -13.35
N ALA A 262 18.61 -11.85 -14.42
CA ALA A 262 19.79 -12.68 -14.52
C ALA A 262 20.25 -12.85 -15.97
N GLU A 263 21.53 -13.18 -16.13
CA GLU A 263 22.18 -13.42 -17.42
C GLU A 263 22.65 -14.88 -17.52
N LYS A 264 22.47 -15.47 -18.69
CA LYS A 264 23.02 -16.79 -19.05
C LYS A 264 24.41 -16.61 -19.66
N ILE A 265 25.42 -17.22 -19.05
CA ILE A 265 26.81 -17.21 -19.51
C ILE A 265 27.15 -18.59 -20.06
N GLU A 266 27.31 -18.67 -21.38
CA GLU A 266 27.72 -19.90 -22.05
C GLU A 266 29.24 -20.09 -21.98
N LYS A 267 29.69 -21.19 -21.37
CA LYS A 267 31.08 -21.64 -21.39
C LYS A 267 31.21 -22.85 -22.31
N LYS A 268 32.43 -23.11 -22.81
CA LYS A 268 32.74 -24.17 -23.80
C LYS A 268 32.18 -25.57 -23.47
N SER A 269 31.90 -25.87 -22.20
CA SER A 269 31.36 -27.17 -21.75
C SER A 269 30.30 -27.06 -20.65
N SER A 270 29.79 -25.88 -20.34
CA SER A 270 28.81 -25.68 -19.25
C SER A 270 28.05 -24.37 -19.41
N VAL A 271 26.79 -24.33 -18.96
CA VAL A 271 26.04 -23.09 -18.80
C VAL A 271 26.18 -22.61 -17.37
N ASP A 272 26.49 -21.32 -17.19
CA ASP A 272 26.52 -20.65 -15.89
C ASP A 272 25.51 -19.52 -15.87
N TYR A 273 25.01 -19.14 -14.70
CA TYR A 273 24.02 -18.07 -14.56
C TYR A 273 24.52 -17.05 -13.55
N LYS A 274 24.34 -15.77 -13.85
CA LYS A 274 24.79 -14.67 -13.01
C LYS A 274 23.63 -13.70 -12.75
N SER A 275 23.51 -13.26 -11.51
CA SER A 275 22.53 -12.25 -11.12
C SER A 275 23.15 -11.29 -10.11
N GLN A 276 22.73 -10.03 -10.16
CA GLN A 276 23.02 -9.03 -9.14
C GLN A 276 22.24 -9.29 -7.84
N PHE A 277 21.13 -10.01 -7.93
CA PHE A 277 20.27 -10.36 -6.81
C PHE A 277 20.82 -11.58 -6.06
N THR A 278 21.27 -11.31 -4.84
CA THR A 278 21.80 -12.33 -3.93
C THR A 278 20.75 -12.81 -2.94
N PRO A 279 20.94 -13.94 -2.24
CA PRO A 279 20.06 -14.33 -1.14
C PRO A 279 19.91 -13.25 -0.05
N HIS A 280 20.95 -12.44 0.15
CA HIS A 280 20.86 -11.30 1.06
C HIS A 280 19.94 -10.19 0.50
N ALA A 281 20.02 -9.91 -0.81
CA ALA A 281 19.16 -8.93 -1.48
C ALA A 281 17.68 -9.36 -1.41
N LEU A 282 17.38 -10.65 -1.60
CA LEU A 282 16.02 -11.18 -1.43
C LEU A 282 15.46 -10.94 -0.03
N ARG A 283 16.26 -11.15 1.02
CA ARG A 283 15.85 -10.82 2.40
C ARG A 283 15.54 -9.33 2.54
N VAL A 284 16.36 -8.44 2.00
CA VAL A 284 16.10 -6.99 2.01
C VAL A 284 14.79 -6.67 1.27
N SER A 285 14.57 -7.33 0.14
CA SER A 285 13.41 -7.14 -0.72
C SER A 285 12.12 -7.51 -0.01
N LEU A 286 12.06 -8.71 0.59
CA LEU A 286 10.90 -9.17 1.37
C LEU A 286 10.64 -8.28 2.59
N ILE A 287 11.68 -7.83 3.32
CA ILE A 287 11.50 -6.90 4.44
C ILE A 287 10.96 -5.56 3.97
N THR A 288 11.49 -5.03 2.85
CA THR A 288 11.02 -3.77 2.25
C THR A 288 9.58 -3.91 1.81
N ALA A 289 9.23 -4.97 1.08
CA ALA A 289 7.87 -5.20 0.60
C ALA A 289 6.87 -5.30 1.76
N TYR A 290 7.17 -6.07 2.81
CA TYR A 290 6.25 -6.20 3.95
C TYR A 290 6.02 -4.86 4.69
N ILE A 291 7.06 -4.04 4.85
CA ILE A 291 6.93 -2.79 5.60
C ILE A 291 6.38 -1.66 4.72
N VAL A 292 6.93 -1.49 3.52
CA VAL A 292 6.68 -0.34 2.65
C VAL A 292 5.45 -0.56 1.76
N ASP A 293 5.23 -1.77 1.26
CA ASP A 293 4.08 -2.10 0.41
C ASP A 293 2.93 -2.68 1.24
N GLY A 294 3.24 -3.60 2.15
CA GLY A 294 2.26 -4.26 3.02
C GLY A 294 1.91 -3.52 4.32
N ARG A 295 2.54 -2.36 4.59
CA ARG A 295 2.31 -1.53 5.79
C ARG A 295 2.43 -2.29 7.12
N ALA A 296 3.14 -3.42 7.16
CA ALA A 296 3.27 -4.22 8.36
C ALA A 296 4.05 -3.46 9.44
N PRO A 297 3.63 -3.51 10.71
CA PRO A 297 4.34 -2.83 11.78
C PRO A 297 5.80 -3.30 11.89
N ILE A 298 6.74 -2.36 11.94
CA ILE A 298 8.20 -2.65 11.98
C ILE A 298 8.55 -3.59 13.15
N ALA A 299 7.84 -3.45 14.29
CA ALA A 299 8.00 -4.31 15.45
C ALA A 299 7.68 -5.79 15.16
N VAL A 300 6.66 -6.05 14.34
CA VAL A 300 6.26 -7.40 13.91
C VAL A 300 7.32 -7.98 12.99
N ILE A 301 7.75 -7.23 11.97
CA ILE A 301 8.77 -7.68 11.01
C ILE A 301 10.11 -7.91 11.71
N SER A 302 10.47 -7.10 12.70
CA SER A 302 11.68 -7.28 13.51
C SER A 302 11.70 -8.64 14.23
N LYS A 303 10.55 -9.10 14.75
CA LYS A 303 10.43 -10.43 15.37
C LYS A 303 10.54 -11.54 14.33
N LEU A 304 9.84 -11.42 13.19
CA LEU A 304 9.88 -12.39 12.07
C LEU A 304 11.32 -12.68 11.61
N VAL A 305 12.15 -11.64 11.53
CA VAL A 305 13.52 -11.77 10.99
C VAL A 305 14.60 -11.99 12.06
N GLY A 306 14.21 -12.01 13.35
CA GLY A 306 15.09 -12.25 14.50
C GLY A 306 16.03 -11.08 14.84
N HIS A 307 15.66 -9.84 14.49
CA HIS A 307 16.47 -8.65 14.80
C HIS A 307 16.35 -8.26 16.27
N SER A 308 17.49 -8.06 16.92
CA SER A 308 17.58 -7.66 18.33
C SER A 308 17.38 -6.16 18.57
N SER A 309 17.32 -5.35 17.52
CA SER A 309 17.06 -3.92 17.55
C SER A 309 16.22 -3.52 16.34
N LEU A 310 15.20 -2.67 16.57
CA LEU A 310 14.36 -2.11 15.52
C LEU A 310 15.17 -1.33 14.48
N VAL A 311 16.28 -0.70 14.90
CA VAL A 311 17.19 0.04 14.01
C VAL A 311 17.71 -0.84 12.88
N MET A 312 17.99 -2.12 13.16
CA MET A 312 18.42 -3.05 12.11
C MET A 312 17.30 -3.33 11.10
N THR A 313 16.04 -3.30 11.51
CA THR A 313 14.88 -3.52 10.61
C THR A 313 14.61 -2.28 9.77
N ILE A 314 14.68 -1.09 10.38
CA ILE A 314 14.64 0.21 9.67
C ILE A 314 15.75 0.30 8.62
N TYR A 315 16.92 -0.28 8.92
CA TYR A 315 18.03 -0.32 7.98
C TYR A 315 17.76 -1.05 6.66
N TYR A 316 16.73 -1.91 6.63
CA TYR A 316 16.35 -2.65 5.44
C TYR A 316 15.18 -2.00 4.70
N THR A 317 14.52 -0.97 5.25
CA THR A 317 13.41 -0.30 4.57
C THR A 317 13.95 0.72 3.58
N LYS A 318 14.03 0.35 2.30
CA LYS A 318 14.38 1.28 1.23
C LYS A 318 13.12 2.00 0.76
N VAL A 319 12.83 3.16 1.35
CA VAL A 319 11.74 4.04 0.87
C VAL A 319 12.31 4.95 -0.22
N GLY A 320 11.85 4.78 -1.45
CA GLY A 320 12.21 5.68 -2.56
C GLY A 320 11.63 7.08 -2.35
N ALA A 321 12.32 8.11 -2.85
CA ALA A 321 11.95 9.52 -2.64
C ALA A 321 10.51 9.84 -3.09
N SER A 322 10.05 9.30 -4.22
CA SER A 322 8.67 9.51 -4.72
C SER A 322 7.62 8.88 -3.81
N LYS A 323 7.89 7.67 -3.31
CA LYS A 323 6.98 6.96 -2.39
C LYS A 323 6.93 7.64 -1.01
N MET A 324 8.06 8.19 -0.55
CA MET A 324 8.10 9.03 0.64
C MET A 324 7.18 10.26 0.48
N ARG A 325 7.26 10.97 -0.65
CA ARG A 325 6.39 12.14 -0.88
C ARG A 325 4.91 11.77 -0.88
N LEU A 326 4.54 10.68 -1.56
CA LEU A 326 3.15 10.23 -1.62
C LEU A 326 2.61 9.83 -0.23
N GLU A 327 3.37 9.02 0.52
CA GLU A 327 2.96 8.57 1.84
C GLU A 327 2.96 9.71 2.87
N MET A 328 3.89 10.66 2.78
CA MET A 328 3.88 11.88 3.61
C MET A 328 2.67 12.75 3.28
N ALA A 329 2.38 13.03 2.01
CA ALA A 329 1.19 13.79 1.62
C ALA A 329 -0.12 13.12 2.09
N ALA A 330 -0.19 11.78 2.02
CA ALA A 330 -1.34 11.02 2.51
C ALA A 330 -1.40 10.94 4.05
N ALA A 331 -0.26 10.89 4.73
CA ALA A 331 -0.17 10.89 6.19
C ALA A 331 -0.51 12.27 6.76
N GLU A 332 -0.09 13.34 6.10
CA GLU A 332 -0.44 14.72 6.43
C GLU A 332 -1.96 14.94 6.38
N LYS A 333 -2.61 14.50 5.29
CA LYS A 333 -4.08 14.60 5.16
C LYS A 333 -4.82 13.85 6.26
N ARG A 334 -4.36 12.64 6.64
CA ARG A 334 -4.92 11.85 7.75
C ARG A 334 -4.68 12.49 9.11
N ALA A 335 -3.50 13.06 9.34
CA ALA A 335 -3.19 13.77 10.58
C ALA A 335 -4.04 15.04 10.74
N LEU A 336 -4.37 15.71 9.64
CA LEU A 336 -5.26 16.88 9.60
C LEU A 336 -6.71 16.51 9.91
N GLU A 337 -7.26 15.46 9.32
CA GLU A 337 -8.58 14.94 9.68
C GLU A 337 -8.66 14.62 11.18
N GLN A 338 -7.59 14.05 11.73
CA GLN A 338 -7.51 13.72 13.15
C GLN A 338 -7.22 14.93 14.07
N SER A 339 -6.80 16.07 13.51
CA SER A 339 -6.43 17.25 14.30
C SER A 339 -7.62 17.88 15.03
N HIS A 340 -8.84 17.62 14.54
CA HIS A 340 -10.10 18.07 15.12
C HIS A 340 -10.49 17.33 16.40
N TYR A 341 -10.15 16.04 16.53
CA TYR A 341 -10.46 15.22 17.71
C TYR A 341 -9.88 15.79 19.00
N ARG A 342 -8.76 16.52 18.91
CA ARG A 342 -8.21 17.24 20.07
C ARG A 342 -9.21 18.26 20.63
N TYR A 343 -9.97 18.95 19.78
CA TYR A 343 -10.99 19.88 20.25
C TYR A 343 -12.18 19.14 20.87
N GLU A 344 -12.53 17.95 20.38
CA GLU A 344 -13.54 17.10 21.04
C GLU A 344 -13.10 16.71 22.45
N ASP A 345 -11.86 16.27 22.61
CA ASP A 345 -11.28 15.94 23.91
C ASP A 345 -11.30 17.15 24.86
N LEU A 346 -10.93 18.33 24.38
CA LEU A 346 -10.97 19.57 25.17
C LEU A 346 -12.40 19.98 25.55
N ILE A 347 -13.38 19.80 24.66
CA ILE A 347 -14.80 20.06 24.93
C ILE A 347 -15.34 19.09 25.99
N LEU A 348 -15.02 17.80 25.88
CA LEU A 348 -15.41 16.76 26.84
C LEU A 348 -14.79 17.00 28.22
N GLN A 349 -13.54 17.45 28.26
CA GLN A 349 -12.83 17.77 29.50
C GLN A 349 -13.17 19.16 30.07
N LYS A 350 -14.04 19.94 29.40
CA LYS A 350 -14.37 21.33 29.75
C LYS A 350 -13.17 22.27 29.81
N LYS A 351 -12.19 22.03 28.94
CA LYS A 351 -10.92 22.77 28.81
C LYS A 351 -10.78 23.51 27.48
N ILE A 352 -11.89 23.74 26.77
CA ILE A 352 -11.88 24.39 25.46
C ILE A 352 -11.29 25.82 25.50
N GLU A 353 -11.32 26.47 26.66
CA GLU A 353 -10.65 27.77 26.90
C GLU A 353 -9.14 27.71 26.62
N GLU A 354 -8.49 26.56 26.85
CA GLU A 354 -7.06 26.37 26.56
C GLU A 354 -6.75 26.50 25.06
N ALA A 355 -7.73 26.20 24.19
CA ALA A 355 -7.58 26.28 22.74
C ALA A 355 -7.90 27.65 22.15
N ARG A 356 -8.32 28.61 22.98
CA ARG A 356 -8.67 29.98 22.57
C ARG A 356 -7.62 30.71 21.71
N PRO A 357 -6.28 30.64 21.97
CA PRO A 357 -5.31 31.30 21.12
C PRO A 357 -5.21 30.70 19.71
N GLU A 358 -5.79 29.53 19.49
CA GLU A 358 -5.76 28.79 18.23
C GLU A 358 -7.12 28.84 17.49
N LEU A 359 -8.08 29.64 17.99
CA LEU A 359 -9.43 29.73 17.42
C LEU A 359 -9.74 31.14 16.90
N ILE A 360 -10.62 31.19 15.92
CA ILE A 360 -11.14 32.39 15.26
C ILE A 360 -12.65 32.34 15.35
N ALA A 361 -13.28 33.42 15.78
CA ALA A 361 -14.73 33.56 15.69
C ALA A 361 -15.10 34.66 14.72
N THR A 362 -16.24 34.50 14.05
CA THR A 362 -16.87 35.57 13.29
C THR A 362 -17.21 36.75 14.20
N ASP A 363 -17.70 36.47 15.41
CA ASP A 363 -17.95 37.45 16.47
C ASP A 363 -17.15 37.09 17.73
N ARG A 364 -16.19 37.96 18.10
CA ARG A 364 -15.34 37.74 19.28
C ARG A 364 -16.14 37.68 20.58
N SER A 365 -17.25 38.40 20.67
CA SER A 365 -18.08 38.39 21.88
C SER A 365 -18.72 37.03 22.16
N ILE A 366 -19.02 36.26 21.11
CA ILE A 366 -19.54 34.89 21.23
C ILE A 366 -18.46 33.94 21.72
N MET A 367 -17.23 34.10 21.21
CA MET A 367 -16.10 33.31 21.68
C MET A 367 -15.90 33.50 23.19
N ASP A 368 -16.02 34.73 23.70
CA ASP A 368 -15.92 35.03 25.13
C ASP A 368 -17.01 34.39 25.98
N GLN A 369 -18.22 34.30 25.44
CA GLN A 369 -19.36 33.71 26.16
C GLN A 369 -19.29 32.18 26.17
N CYS A 370 -18.95 31.58 25.03
CA CYS A 370 -19.06 30.14 24.84
C CYS A 370 -17.80 29.36 25.26
N LEU A 371 -16.60 29.94 25.15
CA LEU A 371 -15.36 29.28 25.55
C LEU A 371 -15.11 29.41 27.06
N THR A 372 -16.05 28.94 27.87
CA THR A 372 -15.95 28.91 29.32
C THR A 372 -16.31 27.52 29.87
N PRO A 373 -15.76 27.10 31.02
CA PRO A 373 -16.09 25.80 31.63
C PRO A 373 -17.58 25.61 31.99
N ASN A 374 -18.32 26.72 32.08
CA ASN A 374 -19.74 26.75 32.40
C ASN A 374 -20.63 26.51 31.17
N TRP A 375 -20.10 26.66 29.95
CA TRP A 375 -20.86 26.37 28.75
C TRP A 375 -21.08 24.85 28.60
N PRO A 376 -22.30 24.38 28.27
CA PRO A 376 -22.56 22.95 28.16
C PRO A 376 -21.74 22.30 27.04
N SER A 377 -20.97 21.24 27.34
CA SER A 377 -20.18 20.52 26.33
C SER A 377 -21.03 19.99 25.16
N GLY A 378 -22.25 19.52 25.43
CA GLY A 378 -23.18 19.05 24.40
C GLY A 378 -23.79 20.17 23.52
N ALA A 379 -23.55 21.44 23.85
CA ALA A 379 -23.92 22.56 22.99
C ALA A 379 -22.91 22.77 21.85
N PHE A 380 -21.69 22.21 21.96
CA PHE A 380 -20.74 22.25 20.85
C PHE A 380 -21.05 21.13 19.85
N GLN A 381 -21.16 21.52 18.58
CA GLN A 381 -21.15 20.62 17.45
C GLN A 381 -19.88 20.87 16.65
N LEU A 382 -19.05 19.85 16.52
CA LEU A 382 -17.86 19.89 15.68
C LEU A 382 -18.23 19.53 14.24
N MET A 383 -17.58 20.20 13.29
CA MET A 383 -17.69 19.96 11.86
C MET A 383 -16.27 20.00 11.28
N SER A 384 -16.05 19.39 10.12
CA SER A 384 -14.76 19.39 9.41
C SER A 384 -14.21 20.78 9.09
N PHE A 385 -15.06 21.81 9.07
CA PHE A 385 -14.69 23.19 8.73
C PHE A 385 -14.84 24.19 9.89
N GLY A 386 -15.36 23.75 11.05
CA GLY A 386 -15.43 24.59 12.25
C GLY A 386 -16.29 24.01 13.38
N ILE A 387 -16.61 24.86 14.34
CA ILE A 387 -17.34 24.55 15.56
C ILE A 387 -18.57 25.44 15.66
N CYS A 388 -19.71 24.84 15.94
CA CYS A 388 -20.93 25.55 16.33
C CYS A 388 -21.16 25.42 17.84
N PRO A 389 -21.10 26.51 18.62
CA PRO A 389 -21.34 26.46 20.08
C PRO A 389 -22.83 26.37 20.46
N MET A 390 -23.73 26.36 19.47
CA MET A 390 -25.19 26.30 19.64
C MET A 390 -25.80 24.98 19.15
N SER A 391 -24.97 23.98 18.83
CA SER A 391 -25.40 22.64 18.36
C SER A 391 -26.30 22.70 17.12
N GLY A 392 -25.98 23.61 16.20
CA GLY A 392 -26.77 23.84 14.99
C GLY A 392 -28.16 24.46 15.24
N ASN A 393 -28.40 24.98 16.44
CA ASN A 393 -29.58 25.75 16.81
C ASN A 393 -29.26 27.25 16.76
N LYS A 394 -30.29 28.10 16.74
CA LYS A 394 -30.19 29.57 16.65
C LYS A 394 -29.66 30.13 15.32
N CYS A 395 -29.81 29.41 14.21
CA CYS A 395 -29.52 29.97 12.89
C CYS A 395 -30.45 31.17 12.54
N ASP A 396 -31.60 31.28 13.19
CA ASP A 396 -32.53 32.40 13.13
C ASP A 396 -32.03 33.68 13.82
N GLU A 397 -31.02 33.58 14.69
CA GLU A 397 -30.36 34.71 15.37
C GLU A 397 -28.89 34.89 14.92
N GLY A 398 -28.47 34.17 13.87
CA GLY A 398 -27.05 34.08 13.49
C GLY A 398 -26.57 35.17 12.52
N GLY A 399 -27.46 35.99 11.99
CA GLY A 399 -27.16 37.04 11.02
C GLY A 399 -26.79 38.39 11.65
N MET A 400 -26.92 39.46 10.87
CA MET A 400 -26.59 40.83 11.30
C MET A 400 -27.56 41.36 12.37
N ALA A 401 -27.09 42.31 13.19
CA ALA A 401 -27.95 42.99 14.16
C ALA A 401 -29.00 43.86 13.46
N LEU A 402 -30.28 43.64 13.79
CA LEU A 402 -31.43 44.41 13.29
C LEU A 402 -31.70 45.64 14.16
N VAL A 403 -31.50 45.52 15.47
CA VAL A 403 -31.71 46.60 16.45
C VAL A 403 -30.63 46.50 17.53
N GLU A 404 -29.78 47.51 17.64
CA GLU A 404 -28.82 47.65 18.74
C GLU A 404 -29.40 48.58 19.82
N ARG A 405 -30.07 48.01 20.84
CA ARG A 405 -30.44 48.74 22.06
C ARG A 405 -29.50 48.32 23.19
N LYS A 406 -29.27 49.21 24.16
CA LYS A 406 -28.41 48.96 25.35
C LYS A 406 -28.82 47.75 26.22
N VAL A 407 -30.00 47.15 25.99
CA VAL A 407 -30.57 46.09 26.85
C VAL A 407 -30.91 44.81 26.08
N GLU A 408 -31.29 44.89 24.79
CA GLU A 408 -31.58 43.73 23.95
C GLU A 408 -31.12 44.01 22.50
N ALA A 409 -30.31 43.11 21.97
CA ALA A 409 -29.93 43.09 20.55
C ALA A 409 -30.77 42.04 19.83
N GLN A 410 -31.51 42.45 18.80
CA GLN A 410 -32.23 41.53 17.93
C GLN A 410 -31.39 41.26 16.68
N TYR A 411 -31.28 40.01 16.27
CA TYR A 411 -30.49 39.57 15.13
C TYR A 411 -31.39 39.02 14.03
N ALA A 412 -30.94 39.18 12.79
CA ALA A 412 -31.54 38.55 11.63
C ALA A 412 -31.19 37.06 11.57
N PRO A 413 -31.95 36.25 10.82
CA PRO A 413 -31.51 34.91 10.45
C PRO A 413 -30.22 34.97 9.62
N VAL A 414 -29.44 33.90 9.69
CA VAL A 414 -28.28 33.71 8.81
C VAL A 414 -28.77 33.76 7.35
N PRO A 415 -28.12 34.54 6.46
CA PRO A 415 -28.46 34.56 5.05
C PRO A 415 -28.31 33.16 4.42
N ASN A 416 -29.30 32.76 3.62
CA ASN A 416 -29.19 31.53 2.84
C ASN A 416 -28.03 31.62 1.85
N GLY A 417 -27.22 30.58 1.78
CA GLY A 417 -26.05 30.50 0.90
C GLY A 417 -25.92 29.13 0.24
N TYR A 418 -24.69 28.78 -0.15
CA TYR A 418 -24.34 27.47 -0.71
C TYR A 418 -24.74 26.31 0.22
N LEU A 419 -24.45 26.44 1.52
CA LEU A 419 -24.82 25.45 2.54
C LEU A 419 -26.30 25.52 2.98
N GLY A 420 -27.14 26.26 2.24
CA GLY A 420 -28.55 26.47 2.54
C GLY A 420 -28.77 27.39 3.74
N THR A 421 -29.72 27.00 4.61
CA THR A 421 -30.13 27.80 5.79
C THR A 421 -29.12 27.76 6.93
N ARG A 422 -28.17 26.81 6.89
CA ARG A 422 -27.07 26.68 7.86
C ARG A 422 -25.76 27.20 7.27
N ASN A 423 -25.79 28.43 6.79
CA ASN A 423 -24.61 29.08 6.20
C ASN A 423 -23.62 29.55 7.28
N CYS A 424 -22.97 28.58 7.92
CA CYS A 424 -22.05 28.78 9.04
C CYS A 424 -20.94 29.82 8.80
N PRO A 425 -20.30 29.93 7.62
CA PRO A 425 -19.28 30.96 7.38
C PRO A 425 -19.77 32.40 7.57
N GLN A 426 -21.06 32.66 7.34
CA GLN A 426 -21.70 33.97 7.58
C GLN A 426 -22.34 34.09 8.97
N CYS A 427 -22.39 32.99 9.73
CA CYS A 427 -23.04 32.98 11.04
C CYS A 427 -22.13 33.61 12.11
N ARG A 428 -22.69 34.53 12.91
CA ARG A 428 -21.97 35.17 14.02
C ARG A 428 -21.48 34.20 15.08
N PHE A 429 -22.17 33.06 15.25
CA PHE A 429 -21.80 32.05 16.24
C PHE A 429 -20.65 31.15 15.80
N PHE A 430 -20.23 31.22 14.53
CA PHE A 430 -19.28 30.28 13.96
C PHE A 430 -17.87 30.52 14.49
N ILE A 431 -17.23 29.43 14.92
CA ILE A 431 -15.85 29.39 15.40
C ILE A 431 -15.07 28.43 14.50
N THR A 432 -13.86 28.79 14.11
CA THR A 432 -12.96 27.98 13.28
C THR A 432 -11.51 28.23 13.69
N GLY A 433 -10.54 27.79 12.91
CA GLY A 433 -9.11 28.00 13.18
C GLY A 433 -8.22 27.17 12.26
N PRO A 434 -6.90 27.20 12.49
CA PRO A 434 -5.90 26.48 11.71
C PRO A 434 -6.19 25.02 11.42
N ALA A 435 -6.71 24.28 12.41
CA ALA A 435 -7.04 22.87 12.24
C ALA A 435 -8.09 22.66 11.13
N PHE A 436 -9.01 23.61 10.95
CA PHE A 436 -10.15 23.54 10.03
C PHE A 436 -9.86 24.06 8.63
N LEU A 437 -8.62 24.45 8.34
CA LEU A 437 -8.22 24.98 7.04
C LEU A 437 -8.55 24.03 5.88
N GLY A 438 -8.35 22.72 6.08
CA GLY A 438 -8.66 21.73 5.06
C GLY A 438 -10.15 21.69 4.70
N GLY A 439 -11.03 21.62 5.70
CA GLY A 439 -12.48 21.64 5.49
C GLY A 439 -13.00 22.97 4.96
N LEU A 440 -12.46 24.10 5.42
CA LEU A 440 -12.79 25.43 4.88
C LEU A 440 -12.43 25.53 3.39
N SER A 441 -11.27 25.03 3.00
CA SER A 441 -10.79 25.02 1.61
C SER A 441 -11.62 24.10 0.73
N ALA A 442 -12.05 22.95 1.26
CA ALA A 442 -12.95 22.05 0.57
C ALA A 442 -14.26 22.72 0.17
N ILE A 443 -14.92 23.41 1.12
CA ILE A 443 -16.17 24.14 0.86
C ILE A 443 -15.92 25.32 -0.09
N ALA A 444 -14.80 26.03 0.06
CA ALA A 444 -14.46 27.12 -0.85
C ALA A 444 -14.31 26.63 -2.31
N ASN A 445 -13.65 25.48 -2.53
CA ASN A 445 -13.52 24.87 -3.85
C ASN A 445 -14.88 24.47 -4.45
N GLU A 446 -15.79 23.93 -3.64
CA GLU A 446 -17.16 23.63 -4.07
C GLU A 446 -17.93 24.89 -4.51
N ILE A 447 -17.80 25.98 -3.74
CA ILE A 447 -18.42 27.26 -4.09
C ILE A 447 -17.80 27.85 -5.36
N ILE A 448 -16.48 27.74 -5.55
CA ILE A 448 -15.83 28.20 -6.79
C ILE A 448 -16.33 27.40 -8.00
N LEU A 449 -16.54 26.09 -7.85
CA LEU A 449 -17.15 25.27 -8.90
C LEU A 449 -18.58 25.75 -9.23
N GLU A 450 -19.41 26.02 -8.22
CA GLU A 450 -20.75 26.59 -8.44
C GLU A 450 -20.73 27.96 -9.11
N ILE A 451 -19.78 28.82 -8.71
CA ILE A 451 -19.57 30.15 -9.28
C ILE A 451 -19.24 30.01 -10.77
N ASN A 452 -18.30 29.14 -11.13
CA ASN A 452 -17.90 28.96 -12.53
C ASN A 452 -19.07 28.51 -13.41
N VAL A 453 -19.88 27.54 -12.96
CA VAL A 453 -21.03 27.10 -13.76
C VAL A 453 -22.10 28.18 -13.84
N THR A 454 -22.44 28.84 -12.72
CA THR A 454 -23.45 29.90 -12.69
C THR A 454 -23.02 31.11 -13.52
N ARG A 455 -21.72 31.41 -13.53
CA ARG A 455 -21.11 32.47 -14.33
C ARG A 455 -21.23 32.21 -15.83
N ASN A 456 -21.01 30.99 -16.28
CA ASN A 456 -21.18 30.63 -17.69
C ASN A 456 -22.63 30.83 -18.14
N GLU A 457 -23.60 30.34 -17.37
CA GLU A 457 -25.03 30.55 -17.63
C GLU A 457 -25.41 32.04 -17.64
N TYR A 458 -24.84 32.83 -16.72
CA TYR A 458 -25.03 34.28 -16.65
C TYR A 458 -24.53 34.97 -17.92
N HIS A 459 -23.31 34.65 -18.39
CA HIS A 459 -22.74 35.25 -19.60
C HIS A 459 -23.55 34.89 -20.86
N GLU A 460 -23.99 33.63 -21.00
CA GLU A 460 -24.87 33.24 -22.12
C GLU A 460 -26.20 34.00 -22.14
N LEU A 461 -26.79 34.24 -20.97
CA LEU A 461 -28.03 35.00 -20.86
C LEU A 461 -27.80 36.48 -21.14
N GLU A 462 -26.66 37.03 -20.72
CA GLU A 462 -26.30 38.43 -20.99
C GLU A 462 -26.07 38.67 -22.49
N GLU A 463 -25.38 37.78 -23.19
CA GLU A 463 -25.21 37.88 -24.65
C GLU A 463 -26.57 37.83 -25.38
N LYS A 464 -27.46 36.92 -24.99
CA LYS A 464 -28.81 36.81 -25.55
C LYS A 464 -29.65 38.06 -25.25
N ARG A 465 -29.52 38.62 -24.04
CA ARG A 465 -30.21 39.85 -23.63
C ARG A 465 -29.71 41.04 -24.46
N GLN A 466 -28.39 41.21 -24.56
CA GLN A 466 -27.77 42.28 -25.34
C GLN A 466 -28.20 42.22 -26.81
N THR A 467 -28.18 41.03 -27.42
CA THR A 467 -28.63 40.84 -28.80
C THR A 467 -30.09 41.29 -29.01
N LEU A 468 -30.98 40.97 -28.07
CA LEU A 468 -32.39 41.39 -28.15
C LEU A 468 -32.59 42.87 -27.86
N ASP A 469 -31.77 43.46 -26.99
CA ASP A 469 -31.77 44.90 -26.72
C ASP A 469 -31.29 45.69 -27.95
N ASP A 470 -30.27 45.19 -28.67
CA ASP A 470 -29.79 45.76 -29.93
C ASP A 470 -30.86 45.64 -31.03
N GLU A 471 -31.49 44.47 -31.19
CA GLU A 471 -32.61 44.27 -32.12
C GLU A 471 -33.80 45.22 -31.82
N ARG A 472 -34.08 45.47 -30.53
CA ARG A 472 -35.12 46.41 -30.10
C ARG A 472 -34.74 47.83 -30.51
N TYR A 473 -33.50 48.24 -30.26
CA TYR A 473 -32.99 49.55 -30.63
C TYR A 473 -33.06 49.79 -32.15
N ASP A 474 -32.68 48.82 -32.96
CA ASP A 474 -32.72 48.91 -34.42
C ASP A 474 -34.16 49.02 -34.95
N ALA A 475 -35.08 48.25 -34.37
CA ALA A 475 -36.51 48.30 -34.71
C ALA A 475 -37.10 49.67 -34.35
N GLU A 476 -36.85 50.18 -33.14
CA GLU A 476 -37.32 51.49 -32.69
C GLU A 476 -36.73 52.63 -33.54
N SER A 477 -35.43 52.57 -33.84
CA SER A 477 -34.73 53.55 -34.69
C SER A 477 -35.24 53.57 -36.14
N SER A 478 -35.70 52.42 -36.64
CA SER A 478 -36.30 52.27 -37.97
C SER A 478 -37.82 52.51 -37.97
N GLY A 479 -38.43 52.85 -36.83
CA GLY A 479 -39.88 53.04 -36.68
C GLY A 479 -40.71 51.77 -36.80
N GLN A 480 -40.09 50.59 -36.68
CA GLN A 480 -40.73 49.27 -36.75
C GLN A 480 -41.10 48.76 -35.34
N PHE A 481 -42.10 47.87 -35.27
CA PHE A 481 -42.54 47.29 -34.00
C PHE A 481 -41.66 46.09 -33.58
N PHE A 482 -41.14 46.12 -32.36
CA PHE A 482 -40.37 45.01 -31.79
C PHE A 482 -41.29 43.87 -31.30
N GLY A 483 -41.34 42.77 -32.07
CA GLY A 483 -42.23 41.63 -31.80
C GLY A 483 -41.78 40.67 -30.67
N LYS A 484 -40.56 40.82 -30.12
CA LYS A 484 -39.96 39.85 -29.18
C LYS A 484 -39.97 40.30 -27.71
N GLU A 485 -40.78 41.29 -27.33
CA GLU A 485 -40.85 41.87 -25.98
C GLU A 485 -41.04 40.83 -24.85
N ARG A 486 -41.91 39.82 -25.09
CA ARG A 486 -42.14 38.74 -24.11
C ARG A 486 -40.90 37.87 -23.90
N THR A 487 -40.12 37.65 -24.96
CA THR A 487 -38.88 36.87 -24.90
C THR A 487 -37.80 37.65 -24.16
N LEU A 488 -37.65 38.95 -24.46
CA LEU A 488 -36.73 39.83 -23.75
C LEU A 488 -37.01 39.80 -22.23
N LYS A 489 -38.26 40.04 -21.81
CA LYS A 489 -38.64 39.99 -20.38
C LYS A 489 -38.32 38.66 -19.69
N LYS A 490 -38.52 37.53 -20.37
CA LYS A 490 -38.18 36.20 -19.83
C LYS A 490 -36.67 36.05 -19.63
N ILE A 491 -35.87 36.47 -20.62
CA ILE A 491 -34.41 36.39 -20.55
C ILE A 491 -33.88 37.34 -19.47
N THR A 492 -34.40 38.57 -19.38
CA THR A 492 -34.03 39.52 -18.32
C THR A 492 -34.33 38.95 -16.94
N SER A 493 -35.50 38.35 -16.73
CA SER A 493 -35.83 37.72 -15.44
C SER A 493 -34.89 36.57 -15.09
N ALA A 494 -34.55 35.71 -16.07
CA ALA A 494 -33.61 34.60 -15.84
C ALA A 494 -32.19 35.11 -15.56
N TYR A 495 -31.76 36.16 -16.27
CA TYR A 495 -30.49 36.84 -16.04
C TYR A 495 -30.40 37.42 -14.62
N GLU A 496 -31.43 38.15 -14.17
CA GLU A 496 -31.49 38.71 -12.81
C GLU A 496 -31.47 37.64 -11.73
N GLU A 497 -32.11 36.48 -11.97
CA GLU A 497 -32.08 35.34 -11.07
C GLU A 497 -30.65 34.77 -10.94
N LYS A 498 -29.95 34.57 -12.06
CA LYS A 498 -28.55 34.09 -12.05
C LYS A 498 -27.60 35.11 -11.42
N ALA A 499 -27.80 36.40 -11.67
CA ALA A 499 -27.04 37.49 -11.05
C ALA A 499 -27.16 37.46 -9.52
N LYS A 500 -28.38 37.31 -8.99
CA LYS A 500 -28.62 37.18 -7.54
C LYS A 500 -27.98 35.92 -6.95
N LYS A 501 -28.05 34.79 -7.66
CA LYS A 501 -27.38 33.55 -7.21
C LYS A 501 -25.86 33.74 -7.15
N LEU A 502 -25.28 34.39 -8.16
CA LEU A 502 -23.85 34.65 -8.22
C LEU A 502 -23.38 35.58 -7.09
N ASP A 503 -24.13 36.65 -6.81
CA ASP A 503 -23.87 37.58 -5.69
C ASP A 503 -23.85 36.86 -4.33
N MET A 504 -24.83 35.98 -4.09
CA MET A 504 -24.89 35.13 -2.90
C MET A 504 -23.64 34.23 -2.76
N LEU A 505 -23.26 33.51 -3.82
CA LEU A 505 -22.10 32.61 -3.81
C LEU A 505 -20.77 33.37 -3.62
N LEU A 506 -20.62 34.53 -4.26
CA LEU A 506 -19.43 35.37 -4.10
C LEU A 506 -19.32 35.91 -2.66
N THR A 507 -20.45 36.25 -2.05
CA THR A 507 -20.49 36.67 -0.64
C THR A 507 -20.06 35.54 0.29
N ASP A 508 -20.51 34.30 0.06
CA ASP A 508 -20.05 33.12 0.81
C ASP A 508 -18.54 32.92 0.66
N LEU A 509 -18.05 32.99 -0.57
CA LEU A 509 -16.62 32.82 -0.86
C LEU A 509 -15.77 33.88 -0.14
N GLN A 510 -16.22 35.14 -0.10
CA GLN A 510 -15.53 36.21 0.62
C GLN A 510 -15.41 35.93 2.12
N HIS A 511 -16.49 35.42 2.75
CA HIS A 511 -16.47 35.08 4.17
C HIS A 511 -15.53 33.92 4.47
N LEU A 512 -15.55 32.88 3.63
CA LEU A 512 -14.61 31.76 3.73
C LEU A 512 -13.18 32.21 3.54
N TYR A 513 -12.90 33.04 2.52
CA TYR A 513 -11.57 33.56 2.25
C TYR A 513 -11.02 34.36 3.44
N ARG A 514 -11.86 35.20 4.07
CA ARG A 514 -11.50 35.91 5.30
C ARG A 514 -11.11 34.95 6.42
N LEU A 515 -11.90 33.89 6.65
CA LEU A 515 -11.63 32.91 7.70
C LEU A 515 -10.38 32.07 7.43
N ILE A 516 -10.15 31.70 6.17
CA ILE A 516 -8.95 30.99 5.71
C ILE A 516 -7.72 31.89 5.91
N SER A 517 -7.76 33.14 5.42
CA SER A 517 -6.67 34.10 5.60
C SER A 517 -6.33 34.32 7.08
N GLN A 518 -7.33 34.54 7.93
CA GLN A 518 -7.11 34.69 9.38
C GLN A 518 -6.50 33.44 10.00
N SER A 519 -6.92 32.24 9.56
CA SER A 519 -6.40 30.97 10.07
C SER A 519 -4.95 30.74 9.63
N THR A 520 -4.60 31.08 8.39
CA THR A 520 -3.22 31.02 7.90
C THR A 520 -2.31 32.03 8.60
N GLU A 521 -2.80 33.23 8.93
CA GLU A 521 -2.03 34.25 9.68
C GLU A 521 -1.76 33.81 11.12
N LEU A 522 -2.76 33.20 11.78
CA LEU A 522 -2.59 32.60 13.10
C LEU A 522 -1.52 31.50 13.10
N LEU A 523 -1.51 30.63 12.08
CA LEU A 523 -0.47 29.60 11.92
C LEU A 523 0.93 30.19 11.87
N LYS A 524 1.14 31.19 11.00
CA LYS A 524 2.43 31.88 10.84
C LYS A 524 2.91 32.51 12.15
N THR A 525 2.00 33.02 12.96
CA THR A 525 2.32 33.68 14.25
C THR A 525 2.65 32.66 15.35
N SER A 526 2.00 31.49 15.32
CA SER A 526 2.18 30.42 16.32
C SER A 526 3.48 29.60 16.23
N GLU A 527 4.33 29.83 15.21
CA GLU A 527 5.66 29.20 15.10
C GLU A 527 6.61 29.51 16.29
N THR A 528 6.23 30.43 17.18
CA THR A 528 7.03 30.90 18.33
C THR A 528 6.58 30.37 19.71
N GLY A 529 5.50 29.55 19.80
CA GLY A 529 4.88 29.11 21.06
C GLY A 529 4.99 27.61 21.40
N GLN A 530 4.86 27.26 22.69
CA GLN A 530 5.10 25.92 23.27
C GLN A 530 4.04 24.83 22.96
N HIS A 531 2.92 25.15 22.33
CA HIS A 531 1.84 24.21 21.98
C HIS A 531 1.61 24.27 20.46
N GLN A 532 2.35 23.45 19.72
CA GLN A 532 2.34 23.46 18.26
C GLN A 532 1.33 22.43 17.73
N LEU A 533 0.27 22.89 17.04
CA LEU A 533 -0.35 22.08 16.00
C LEU A 533 0.67 22.00 14.86
N ILE A 534 1.21 20.81 14.60
CA ILE A 534 2.10 20.59 13.46
C ILE A 534 1.24 20.65 12.19
N VAL A 535 1.07 21.85 11.64
CA VAL A 535 0.53 22.05 10.30
C VAL A 535 1.73 22.23 9.37
N SER A 536 1.91 21.31 8.42
CA SER A 536 3.04 21.31 7.48
C SER A 536 3.14 22.62 6.69
N GLY A 537 4.36 23.06 6.37
CA GLY A 537 4.66 24.27 5.59
C GLY A 537 3.99 24.36 4.21
N ASN A 538 3.55 23.23 3.63
CA ASN A 538 2.75 23.23 2.40
C ASN A 538 1.40 23.97 2.53
N TYR A 539 0.84 24.08 3.74
CA TYR A 539 -0.36 24.90 3.99
C TYR A 539 -0.04 26.38 4.20
N VAL A 540 1.21 26.72 4.56
CA VAL A 540 1.67 28.11 4.67
C VAL A 540 1.86 28.74 3.29
N GLU A 541 2.12 27.90 2.27
CA GLU A 541 2.06 28.23 0.84
C GLU A 541 0.65 28.15 0.25
N MET A 542 -0.37 27.82 1.05
CA MET A 542 -1.77 27.89 0.63
C MET A 542 -2.26 29.36 0.66
N GLU A 543 -1.51 30.26 0.00
CA GLU A 543 -2.17 31.39 -0.64
C GLU A 543 -3.17 30.74 -1.60
N MET A 544 -4.47 30.89 -1.31
CA MET A 544 -5.52 30.61 -2.28
C MET A 544 -5.33 31.59 -3.45
N HIS A 545 -4.35 31.29 -4.30
CA HIS A 545 -4.17 31.97 -5.57
C HIS A 545 -5.41 31.61 -6.39
N LEU A 546 -6.36 32.54 -6.45
CA LEU A 546 -7.45 32.53 -7.42
C LEU A 546 -6.92 32.33 -8.86
N GLU A 547 -5.62 32.61 -9.10
CA GLU A 547 -4.90 32.35 -10.35
C GLU A 547 -4.49 30.88 -10.55
N GLU A 548 -4.40 30.06 -9.49
CA GLU A 548 -3.93 28.65 -9.56
C GLU A 548 -5.03 27.61 -9.83
N GLN A 549 -6.30 28.03 -9.86
CA GLN A 549 -7.42 27.23 -10.39
C GLN A 549 -7.67 27.51 -11.88
N SER A 550 -6.59 27.70 -12.64
CA SER A 550 -6.66 28.01 -14.07
C SER A 550 -7.23 26.86 -14.91
N SER A 551 -7.31 25.64 -14.38
CA SER A 551 -7.91 24.50 -15.06
C SER A 551 -9.12 23.91 -14.35
N GLU A 552 -10.17 23.68 -15.12
CA GLU A 552 -11.40 23.01 -14.69
C GLU A 552 -11.11 21.61 -14.13
N PHE A 553 -10.16 20.88 -14.74
CA PHE A 553 -9.76 19.55 -14.29
C PHE A 553 -9.20 19.54 -12.86
N ARG A 554 -8.26 20.45 -12.54
CA ARG A 554 -7.68 20.54 -11.19
C ARG A 554 -8.76 20.79 -10.14
N LEU A 555 -9.65 21.75 -10.39
CA LEU A 555 -10.75 22.08 -9.48
C LEU A 555 -11.66 20.87 -9.23
N LEU A 556 -12.08 20.18 -10.30
CA LEU A 556 -12.92 18.98 -10.21
C LEU A 556 -12.24 17.84 -9.44
N ALA A 557 -10.95 17.61 -9.71
CA ALA A 557 -10.13 16.62 -9.04
C ALA A 557 -9.97 16.93 -7.54
N GLU A 558 -9.72 18.20 -7.18
CA GLU A 558 -9.61 18.63 -5.78
C GLU A 558 -10.94 18.46 -5.03
N VAL A 559 -12.07 18.88 -5.61
CA VAL A 559 -13.40 18.69 -4.99
C VAL A 559 -13.71 17.20 -4.76
N CYS A 560 -13.41 16.34 -5.73
CA CYS A 560 -13.60 14.89 -5.59
C CYS A 560 -12.68 14.27 -4.53
N ALA A 561 -11.42 14.71 -4.45
CA ALA A 561 -10.48 14.25 -3.43
C ALA A 561 -10.88 14.73 -2.03
N ASN A 562 -11.43 15.94 -1.91
CA ASN A 562 -11.88 16.51 -0.64
C ASN A 562 -13.12 15.78 -0.10
N ALA A 563 -14.05 15.36 -0.96
CA ALA A 563 -15.23 14.60 -0.54
C ALA A 563 -14.92 13.19 -0.02
N GLU A 564 -13.74 12.61 -0.32
CA GLU A 564 -13.29 11.38 0.33
C GLU A 564 -12.80 11.60 1.77
N ILE A 565 -12.43 12.84 2.11
CA ILE A 565 -11.72 13.18 3.35
C ILE A 565 -12.61 13.91 4.34
N TYR A 566 -13.43 14.86 3.86
CA TYR A 566 -14.24 15.73 4.71
C TYR A 566 -15.72 15.36 4.58
N GLU A 567 -16.35 15.00 5.71
CA GLU A 567 -17.77 14.67 5.75
C GLU A 567 -18.68 15.81 5.29
N SER A 568 -18.25 17.07 5.49
CA SER A 568 -19.00 18.24 5.04
C SER A 568 -18.90 18.54 3.55
N ALA A 569 -18.01 17.86 2.82
CA ALA A 569 -17.73 18.16 1.42
C ALA A 569 -18.56 17.28 0.47
N SER A 570 -19.05 17.86 -0.62
CA SER A 570 -19.87 17.15 -1.61
C SER A 570 -19.22 17.11 -2.99
N ALA A 571 -18.98 15.90 -3.50
CA ALA A 571 -18.56 15.69 -4.89
C ALA A 571 -19.74 15.56 -5.88
N SER A 572 -20.99 15.78 -5.46
CA SER A 572 -22.18 15.50 -6.28
C SER A 572 -22.14 16.15 -7.67
N ARG A 573 -21.66 17.39 -7.76
CA ARG A 573 -21.49 18.11 -9.03
C ARG A 573 -20.19 17.79 -9.76
N ALA A 574 -19.10 17.65 -9.01
CA ALA A 574 -17.76 17.43 -9.59
C ALA A 574 -17.58 16.01 -10.15
N ARG A 575 -18.08 15.00 -9.43
CA ARG A 575 -17.93 13.57 -9.76
C ARG A 575 -18.36 13.23 -11.19
N PRO A 576 -19.58 13.56 -11.68
CA PRO A 576 -19.97 13.22 -13.03
C PRO A 576 -19.12 13.93 -14.10
N LEU A 577 -18.77 15.20 -13.87
CA LEU A 577 -17.93 15.98 -14.79
C LEU A 577 -16.52 15.38 -14.89
N LEU A 578 -15.89 15.10 -13.75
CA LEU A 578 -14.58 14.47 -13.69
C LEU A 578 -14.60 13.09 -14.34
N SER A 579 -15.61 12.27 -14.03
CA SER A 579 -15.76 10.93 -14.62
C SER A 579 -15.82 10.99 -16.15
N GLN A 580 -16.58 11.94 -16.71
CA GLN A 580 -16.66 12.15 -18.16
C GLN A 580 -15.33 12.61 -18.76
N MET A 581 -14.60 13.51 -18.09
CA MET A 581 -13.27 13.94 -18.53
C MET A 581 -12.29 12.75 -18.57
N LEU A 582 -12.32 11.90 -17.55
CA LEU A 582 -11.45 10.72 -17.46
C LEU A 582 -11.81 9.64 -18.47
N ASP A 583 -13.10 9.40 -18.71
CA ASP A 583 -13.57 8.49 -19.76
C ASP A 583 -13.19 9.01 -21.17
N LYS A 584 -13.21 10.33 -21.40
CA LYS A 584 -12.71 10.94 -22.64
C LYS A 584 -11.19 10.77 -22.81
N LEU A 585 -10.44 10.93 -21.72
CA LEU A 585 -9.00 10.63 -21.71
C LEU A 585 -8.74 9.16 -22.05
N ALA A 586 -9.53 8.23 -21.50
CA ALA A 586 -9.42 6.81 -21.79
C ALA A 586 -9.57 6.54 -23.29
N ASP A 587 -10.66 7.05 -23.88
CA ASP A 587 -10.97 6.87 -25.30
C ASP A 587 -9.85 7.41 -26.21
N THR A 588 -9.34 8.61 -25.89
CA THR A 588 -8.25 9.26 -26.64
C THR A 588 -6.95 8.44 -26.59
N ASN A 589 -6.75 7.63 -25.54
CA ASN A 589 -5.55 6.82 -25.32
C ASN A 589 -5.75 5.32 -25.62
N GLY A 590 -6.85 4.95 -26.27
CA GLY A 590 -7.15 3.56 -26.64
C GLY A 590 -7.49 2.64 -25.45
N ILE A 591 -7.90 3.21 -24.31
CA ILE A 591 -8.41 2.50 -23.15
C ILE A 591 -9.94 2.54 -23.22
N ALA A 592 -10.61 1.41 -22.94
CA ALA A 592 -12.07 1.35 -22.95
C ALA A 592 -12.66 2.20 -21.81
N PRO A 593 -13.51 3.21 -22.10
CA PRO A 593 -14.18 4.00 -21.06
C PRO A 593 -15.11 3.11 -20.23
N ALA A 594 -15.07 3.27 -18.91
CA ALA A 594 -15.77 2.37 -17.98
C ALA A 594 -16.32 3.07 -16.73
N ILE A 595 -15.83 4.26 -16.35
CA ILE A 595 -16.22 4.92 -15.10
C ILE A 595 -17.73 5.22 -15.11
N PHE A 596 -18.27 5.65 -16.24
CA PHE A 596 -19.71 5.92 -16.39
C PHE A 596 -20.63 4.74 -16.04
N ARG A 597 -20.14 3.50 -16.01
CA ARG A 597 -20.92 2.28 -15.69
C ARG A 597 -20.97 1.97 -14.19
N LEU A 598 -20.11 2.61 -13.40
CA LEU A 598 -19.97 2.37 -11.97
C LEU A 598 -21.06 3.07 -11.15
N THR A 599 -21.25 2.65 -9.89
CA THR A 599 -22.11 3.38 -8.94
C THR A 599 -21.47 4.69 -8.50
N GLU A 600 -22.25 5.59 -7.92
CA GLU A 600 -21.77 6.90 -7.45
C GLU A 600 -20.52 6.83 -6.55
N ASP A 601 -20.52 5.96 -5.54
CA ASP A 601 -19.38 5.80 -4.63
C ASP A 601 -18.16 5.18 -5.33
N GLN A 602 -18.42 4.25 -6.26
CA GLN A 602 -17.35 3.62 -7.05
C GLN A 602 -16.74 4.61 -8.03
N GLN A 603 -17.55 5.48 -8.65
CA GLN A 603 -17.09 6.54 -9.55
C GLN A 603 -16.14 7.49 -8.81
N LEU A 604 -16.49 7.92 -7.60
CA LEU A 604 -15.64 8.81 -6.81
C LEU A 604 -14.26 8.17 -6.55
N LYS A 605 -14.25 6.94 -6.05
CA LYS A 605 -13.01 6.20 -5.73
C LYS A 605 -12.17 5.92 -6.97
N ALA A 606 -12.81 5.47 -8.05
CA ALA A 606 -12.15 5.18 -9.32
C ALA A 606 -11.55 6.45 -9.93
N ALA A 607 -12.32 7.55 -9.97
CA ALA A 607 -11.86 8.83 -10.50
C ALA A 607 -10.65 9.37 -9.72
N ASN A 608 -10.70 9.35 -8.39
CA ASN A 608 -9.59 9.78 -7.55
C ASN A 608 -8.34 8.90 -7.72
N GLN A 609 -8.50 7.59 -7.94
CA GLN A 609 -7.39 6.70 -8.27
C GLN A 609 -6.76 7.01 -9.62
N VAL A 610 -7.57 7.21 -10.66
CA VAL A 610 -7.08 7.58 -11.99
C VAL A 610 -6.34 8.92 -11.95
N VAL A 611 -6.86 9.92 -11.23
CA VAL A 611 -6.16 11.20 -11.02
C VAL A 611 -4.80 10.99 -10.35
N ARG A 612 -4.69 10.14 -9.33
CA ARG A 612 -3.40 9.84 -8.67
C ARG A 612 -2.40 9.21 -9.64
N LEU A 613 -2.86 8.30 -10.51
CA LEU A 613 -2.02 7.68 -11.54
C LEU A 613 -1.55 8.72 -12.57
N ILE A 614 -2.45 9.60 -13.03
CA ILE A 614 -2.10 10.70 -13.94
C ILE A 614 -1.03 11.59 -13.31
N MET A 615 -1.22 12.01 -12.06
CA MET A 615 -0.25 12.86 -11.36
C MET A 615 1.10 12.18 -11.15
N GLN A 616 1.11 10.86 -10.96
CA GLN A 616 2.36 10.09 -10.89
C GLN A 616 3.10 10.11 -12.23
N VAL A 617 2.39 9.93 -13.35
CA VAL A 617 2.98 9.94 -14.71
C VAL A 617 3.48 11.34 -15.08
N THR A 618 2.74 12.39 -14.71
CA THR A 618 3.11 13.79 -15.00
C THR A 618 4.09 14.39 -13.98
N GLN A 619 4.64 13.58 -13.08
CA GLN A 619 5.59 14.01 -12.05
C GLN A 619 5.05 15.14 -11.15
N ASN A 620 3.76 15.07 -10.83
CA ASN A 620 2.98 16.07 -10.08
C ASN A 620 2.90 17.46 -10.75
N ASN A 621 3.03 17.54 -12.06
CA ASN A 621 2.85 18.78 -12.80
C ASN A 621 1.41 18.91 -13.33
N TRP A 622 0.63 19.80 -12.72
CA TRP A 622 -0.76 20.07 -13.11
C TRP A 622 -0.89 20.58 -14.55
N HIS A 623 0.04 21.40 -15.03
CA HIS A 623 -0.02 21.92 -16.41
C HIS A 623 0.07 20.79 -17.44
N VAL A 624 0.95 19.82 -17.20
CA VAL A 624 1.10 18.64 -18.07
C VAL A 624 -0.13 17.73 -17.95
N ALA A 625 -0.68 17.55 -16.75
CA ALA A 625 -1.92 16.78 -16.55
C ALA A 625 -3.11 17.40 -17.29
N ASP A 626 -3.24 18.73 -17.31
CA ASP A 626 -4.27 19.43 -18.06
C ASP A 626 -4.12 19.25 -19.57
N GLN A 627 -2.89 19.31 -20.09
CA GLN A 627 -2.64 19.05 -21.51
C GLN A 627 -3.05 17.63 -21.89
N LEU A 628 -2.79 16.65 -21.03
CA LEU A 628 -3.17 15.26 -21.22
C LEU A 628 -4.70 15.07 -21.20
N ILE A 629 -5.38 15.68 -20.22
CA ILE A 629 -6.86 15.62 -20.10
C ILE A 629 -7.56 16.29 -21.28
N ASN A 630 -6.99 17.39 -21.78
CA ASN A 630 -7.51 18.09 -22.95
C ASN A 630 -7.15 17.42 -24.29
N GLY A 631 -6.36 16.35 -24.28
CA GLY A 631 -5.94 15.61 -25.47
C GLY A 631 -4.91 16.34 -26.34
N GLN A 632 -4.17 17.30 -25.77
CA GLN A 632 -3.07 18.01 -26.45
C GLN A 632 -1.80 17.16 -26.51
N ILE A 633 -1.62 16.29 -25.52
CA ILE A 633 -0.59 15.25 -25.44
C ILE A 633 -1.26 13.92 -25.10
N THR A 634 -0.63 12.81 -25.47
CA THR A 634 -1.11 11.46 -25.16
C THR A 634 -0.22 10.80 -24.09
N LEU A 635 -0.68 9.69 -23.53
CA LEU A 635 0.13 8.88 -22.61
C LEU A 635 1.41 8.36 -23.28
N GLU A 636 1.38 8.14 -24.60
CA GLU A 636 2.55 7.72 -25.40
C GLU A 636 3.64 8.79 -25.44
N ASP A 637 3.27 10.06 -25.33
CA ASP A 637 4.21 11.18 -25.33
C ASP A 637 4.93 11.38 -23.98
N LEU A 638 4.40 10.76 -22.90
CA LEU A 638 4.87 10.96 -21.53
C LEU A 638 5.66 9.77 -20.95
N ALA A 639 5.38 8.54 -21.41
CA ALA A 639 5.95 7.33 -20.84
C ALA A 639 6.84 6.57 -21.83
N GLU A 640 7.95 6.01 -21.36
CA GLU A 640 8.74 5.06 -22.15
C GLU A 640 7.88 3.84 -22.53
N PRO A 641 8.09 3.21 -23.71
CA PRO A 641 7.21 2.15 -24.22
C PRO A 641 6.97 0.98 -23.24
N LEU A 642 7.96 0.68 -22.39
CA LEU A 642 7.89 -0.36 -21.36
C LEU A 642 7.02 0.04 -20.17
N GLN A 643 6.97 1.31 -19.79
CA GLN A 643 6.17 1.82 -18.66
C GLN A 643 4.73 2.13 -19.09
N LEU A 644 4.52 2.48 -20.37
CA LEU A 644 3.20 2.78 -20.92
C LEU A 644 2.21 1.60 -20.77
N GLY A 645 2.67 0.37 -21.00
CA GLY A 645 1.84 -0.83 -20.88
C GLY A 645 1.33 -1.06 -19.46
N ASP A 646 2.18 -0.85 -18.46
CA ASP A 646 1.84 -0.98 -17.05
C ASP A 646 0.86 0.13 -16.62
N VAL A 647 1.12 1.38 -17.02
CA VAL A 647 0.25 2.54 -16.72
C VAL A 647 -1.14 2.39 -17.35
N ARG A 648 -1.23 1.95 -18.60
CA ARG A 648 -2.54 1.72 -19.26
C ARG A 648 -3.35 0.65 -18.54
N GLN A 649 -2.72 -0.45 -18.11
CA GLN A 649 -3.38 -1.51 -17.36
C GLN A 649 -3.82 -1.06 -15.96
N GLU A 650 -3.02 -0.22 -15.29
CA GLU A 650 -3.40 0.35 -13.99
C GLU A 650 -4.59 1.29 -14.10
N ILE A 651 -4.59 2.18 -15.10
CA ILE A 651 -5.71 3.08 -15.38
C ILE A 651 -6.97 2.28 -15.74
N GLU A 652 -6.86 1.28 -16.63
CA GLU A 652 -7.98 0.41 -17.01
C GLU A 652 -8.55 -0.37 -15.81
N SER A 653 -7.68 -0.87 -14.93
CA SER A 653 -8.10 -1.56 -13.69
C SER A 653 -8.85 -0.61 -12.76
N ALA A 654 -8.34 0.60 -12.56
CA ALA A 654 -8.98 1.61 -11.72
C ALA A 654 -10.35 2.03 -12.28
N MET A 655 -10.46 2.22 -13.60
CA MET A 655 -11.70 2.61 -14.28
C MET A 655 -12.80 1.55 -14.20
N ASN A 656 -12.43 0.26 -14.15
CA ASN A 656 -13.38 -0.84 -13.99
C ASN A 656 -13.79 -1.08 -12.52
N GLY A 657 -13.38 -0.21 -11.58
CA GLY A 657 -13.65 -0.38 -10.15
C GLY A 657 -12.94 -1.60 -9.54
N SER A 658 -12.00 -2.20 -10.26
CA SER A 658 -11.17 -3.29 -9.75
C SER A 658 -10.14 -2.69 -8.80
N LEU A 659 -10.54 -2.53 -7.53
CA LEU A 659 -9.70 -2.13 -6.41
C LEU A 659 -8.57 -3.16 -6.24
N LYS A 660 -7.47 -3.02 -6.99
CA LYS A 660 -6.26 -3.81 -6.77
C LYS A 660 -5.47 -3.25 -5.59
N PHE A 661 -6.07 -3.23 -4.40
CA PHE A 661 -5.40 -3.28 -3.09
C PHE A 661 -6.44 -3.68 -2.02
N PRO A 662 -6.14 -4.65 -1.13
CA PRO A 662 -7.08 -5.05 -0.08
C PRO A 662 -7.18 -3.94 0.97
N LEU A 663 -8.31 -3.24 0.98
CA LEU A 663 -8.80 -2.57 2.18
C LEU A 663 -9.62 -3.61 2.95
N GLU A 664 -8.97 -4.33 3.87
CA GLU A 664 -9.71 -4.97 4.96
C GLU A 664 -10.26 -3.86 5.85
N ILE A 665 -11.49 -3.45 5.57
CA ILE A 665 -12.35 -2.81 6.55
C ILE A 665 -13.00 -3.97 7.30
N GLU A 666 -12.44 -4.33 8.46
CA GLU A 666 -13.18 -5.11 9.44
C GLU A 666 -14.43 -4.31 9.81
N SER A 667 -15.59 -4.80 9.37
CA SER A 667 -16.87 -4.40 9.94
C SER A 667 -16.92 -4.90 11.37
N CYS A 668 -16.67 -4.03 12.35
CA CYS A 668 -17.06 -4.28 13.73
C CYS A 668 -18.60 -4.27 13.80
N ASN A 669 -19.19 -5.45 13.63
CA ASN A 669 -20.52 -5.79 14.15
C ASN A 669 -20.34 -7.01 15.05
N GLU A 670 -20.06 -6.75 16.34
CA GLU A 670 -20.74 -7.28 17.54
C GLU A 670 -20.01 -6.82 18.81
#